data_AF-A0A0F9H2B1-F1
#
_entry.id   AF-A0A0F9H2B1-F1
#
_cell.length_a   1.000
_cell.length_b   1.000
_cell.length_c   1.000
_cell.angle_alpha   90.00
_cell.angle_beta   90.00
_cell.angle_gamma   90.00
#
_symmetry.space_group_name_H-M   'P 1'
#
loop_
_entity.id
_entity.type
_entity.pdbx_description
1 polymer ?
#
loop_
_entity_poly.entity_id
_entity_poly.type
_entity_poly.pdbx_seq_one_letter_code
_entity_poly.pdbx_strand_id
1 'polypeptide(L)'
;MIDWNKLDGTQWKSFEDLCYVISRKEFNQEGQFTNIDDSAGGDGVEFYLTLHNGKEWGWQAKFFHPDKTLNSSRKNQIKNSLKKAIEIHKNMEKWFLCTPHPFSPAGNKWFKEELIKEIPANKHIELVHWEEGFFHSELLNPEKIGILKYFFGEDEFDITFFKNNFEEVKQIVGKKYIPELHSSSEIEDSILENINFTRINDLIESCLIIIQEFKKMTFPLNEPELFKKYFPNDNWNDFIIKLNKSKSDIIKNVRTIQLKFKFLIDEYKNGNFYINIKDMKKFLQENFMIDYSFLYKILEFFDQENTLTFLEKLYSSYQFIINTFNGLLSSSIEIKSYAGGGKTQTSCHITEKFLLNEKPAILLLGKQFRTLRPLKSQILELLGVQHLQWDDFLKTLDTASKVYKTRIPIIIDGLNEAVVNGKLSTIWKDDLPGFLNLIGSFKGLFLVILYRPIYESYIYGEEKPVIEWSHSLSGLRSMGVQKYLDHYNLDIKIPSRLFEILNNPLFLRIFCETYGNPDEEISLDHQIFSELYTIEIFREFIKNENIDFNKSSNLSPNSQIFMGKIKLIAKLFWENLTRSITLSSFFNVIEGNDVVENWEISTSKRLLDKGLIFNRSVLDGDEQVFFTFDYFAGYIIAAWLIEEFEKLLTKKKLPKKILKNLLNHPLSEDITYFLSMFLITKYESYLNEISKDGFDISYDLLALNSVPPSYLKDSMIDYVSTKFETILRDETLLSLLFFNLFTPNHPFNIEFFTSNLSKLSLSERDLSWTEYIRKNFRDLEKFIIRFKEELNPLSLSNEEAEILYLKC
;
A
#
# COMPACT_ATOMS: atom_id res chain seq x y z
N MET A 1 43.44 -9.90 -6.50
CA MET A 1 43.65 -10.29 -7.90
C MET A 1 42.29 -10.71 -8.44
N ILE A 2 41.87 -10.20 -9.60
CA ILE A 2 40.57 -10.53 -10.21
C ILE A 2 40.57 -12.03 -10.52
N ASP A 3 39.57 -12.76 -10.01
CA ASP A 3 39.33 -14.16 -10.37
C ASP A 3 38.12 -14.21 -11.31
N TRP A 4 38.38 -14.36 -12.60
CA TRP A 4 37.34 -14.41 -13.64
C TRP A 4 36.39 -15.60 -13.51
N ASN A 5 36.73 -16.62 -12.71
CA ASN A 5 35.82 -17.72 -12.42
C ASN A 5 34.67 -17.33 -11.49
N LYS A 6 34.82 -16.24 -10.73
CA LYS A 6 33.81 -15.71 -9.80
C LYS A 6 32.69 -14.92 -10.47
N LEU A 7 32.74 -14.69 -11.78
CA LEU A 7 31.62 -14.04 -12.46
C LEU A 7 30.39 -14.96 -12.43
N ASP A 8 29.33 -14.50 -11.79
CA ASP A 8 28.12 -15.32 -11.58
C ASP A 8 27.30 -15.58 -12.83
N GLY A 9 26.46 -16.62 -12.72
CA GLY A 9 25.52 -17.03 -13.76
C GLY A 9 26.22 -17.39 -15.07
N THR A 10 25.82 -16.74 -16.16
CA THR A 10 26.45 -16.92 -17.46
C THR A 10 27.66 -15.99 -17.56
N GLN A 11 28.86 -16.51 -17.32
CA GLN A 11 30.10 -15.73 -17.21
C GLN A 11 30.33 -14.70 -18.32
N TRP A 12 30.01 -15.05 -19.57
CA TRP A 12 30.18 -14.11 -20.69
C TRP A 12 29.20 -12.92 -20.61
N LYS A 13 27.97 -13.16 -20.16
CA LYS A 13 26.96 -12.12 -19.92
C LYS A 13 27.35 -11.25 -18.73
N SER A 14 27.80 -11.86 -17.64
CA SER A 14 28.31 -11.13 -16.46
C SER A 14 29.53 -10.26 -16.82
N PHE A 15 30.39 -10.73 -17.73
CA PHE A 15 31.50 -9.93 -18.25
C PHE A 15 31.03 -8.77 -19.15
N GLU A 16 29.96 -8.94 -19.93
CA GLU A 16 29.32 -7.83 -20.67
C GLU A 16 28.78 -6.77 -19.70
N ASP A 17 28.08 -7.19 -18.65
CA ASP A 17 27.53 -6.29 -17.63
C ASP A 17 28.65 -5.55 -16.88
N LEU A 18 29.76 -6.23 -16.57
CA LEU A 18 30.95 -5.61 -15.99
C LEU A 18 31.50 -4.51 -16.90
N CYS A 19 31.70 -4.81 -18.18
CA CYS A 19 32.17 -3.84 -19.16
C CYS A 19 31.21 -2.65 -19.25
N TYR A 20 29.91 -2.93 -19.28
CA TYR A 20 28.85 -1.92 -19.34
C TYR A 20 28.91 -0.97 -18.15
N VAL A 21 28.92 -1.51 -16.93
CA VAL A 21 28.94 -0.72 -15.69
C VAL A 21 30.21 0.12 -15.58
N ILE A 22 31.38 -0.42 -15.95
CA ILE A 22 32.64 0.32 -15.96
C ILE A 22 32.59 1.47 -16.97
N SER A 23 32.18 1.19 -18.21
CA SER A 23 32.07 2.22 -19.27
C SER A 23 31.11 3.33 -18.89
N ARG A 24 29.98 2.98 -18.27
CA ARG A 24 29.03 3.97 -17.73
C ARG A 24 29.68 4.83 -16.65
N LYS A 25 30.40 4.23 -15.70
CA LYS A 25 31.05 4.98 -14.63
C LYS A 25 32.08 5.98 -15.17
N GLU A 26 32.81 5.60 -16.21
CA GLU A 26 33.84 6.44 -16.83
C GLU A 26 33.28 7.54 -17.75
N PHE A 27 32.33 7.18 -18.64
CA PHE A 27 31.99 8.04 -19.78
C PHE A 27 30.54 8.54 -19.78
N ASN A 28 29.78 8.38 -18.69
CA ASN A 28 28.38 8.82 -18.64
C ASN A 28 28.15 10.32 -18.90
N GLN A 29 29.17 11.17 -18.75
CA GLN A 29 29.04 12.60 -19.05
C GLN A 29 29.22 12.93 -20.55
N GLU A 30 29.80 12.01 -21.32
CA GLU A 30 30.20 12.25 -22.71
C GLU A 30 29.04 12.08 -23.72
N GLY A 31 27.94 11.44 -23.31
CA GLY A 31 26.80 11.18 -24.17
C GLY A 31 25.79 10.18 -23.61
N GLN A 32 25.00 9.58 -24.50
CA GLN A 32 23.95 8.61 -24.18
C GLN A 32 24.39 7.18 -24.49
N PHE A 33 24.24 6.28 -23.50
CA PHE A 33 24.52 4.85 -23.68
C PHE A 33 23.29 4.11 -24.18
N THR A 34 23.50 3.15 -25.07
CA THR A 34 22.47 2.24 -25.59
C THR A 34 22.96 0.80 -25.50
N ASN A 35 22.21 -0.04 -24.79
CA ASN A 35 22.45 -1.48 -24.69
C ASN A 35 21.73 -2.22 -25.84
N ILE A 36 22.36 -3.24 -26.41
CA ILE A 36 21.79 -4.02 -27.52
C ILE A 36 21.25 -5.34 -26.96
N ASP A 37 19.96 -5.59 -27.21
CA ASP A 37 19.30 -6.83 -26.79
C ASP A 37 19.45 -7.88 -27.90
N ASP A 38 20.29 -8.88 -27.64
CA ASP A 38 20.84 -9.83 -28.63
C ASP A 38 19.85 -10.88 -29.17
N SER A 39 18.54 -10.65 -28.97
CA SER A 39 17.45 -11.54 -29.37
C SER A 39 17.36 -11.77 -30.89
N ALA A 40 17.94 -10.90 -31.72
CA ALA A 40 17.71 -10.86 -33.18
C ALA A 40 19.00 -10.73 -34.02
N GLY A 41 20.15 -11.16 -33.51
CA GLY A 41 21.44 -11.10 -34.20
C GLY A 41 22.13 -9.74 -34.02
N GLY A 42 23.07 -9.69 -33.06
CA GLY A 42 23.65 -8.46 -32.53
C GLY A 42 24.34 -7.54 -33.53
N ASP A 43 24.50 -6.28 -33.11
CA ASP A 43 25.03 -5.19 -33.94
C ASP A 43 26.57 -5.22 -34.07
N GLY A 44 27.24 -6.25 -33.55
CA GLY A 44 28.70 -6.37 -33.53
C GLY A 44 29.38 -5.62 -32.37
N VAL A 45 28.57 -5.09 -31.46
CA VAL A 45 28.91 -4.55 -30.14
C VAL A 45 27.79 -4.93 -29.17
N GLU A 46 28.12 -5.01 -27.88
CA GLU A 46 27.17 -5.34 -26.80
C GLU A 46 26.41 -4.09 -26.34
N PHE A 47 27.08 -2.94 -26.45
CA PHE A 47 26.52 -1.62 -26.19
C PHE A 47 27.37 -0.53 -26.86
N TYR A 48 26.80 0.66 -27.01
CA TYR A 48 27.50 1.82 -27.55
C TYR A 48 27.11 3.12 -26.83
N LEU A 49 27.94 4.14 -27.00
CA LEU A 49 27.78 5.49 -26.50
C LEU A 49 27.67 6.45 -27.68
N THR A 50 26.55 7.15 -27.80
CA THR A 50 26.39 8.26 -28.75
C THR A 50 26.81 9.55 -28.05
N LEU A 51 27.94 10.11 -28.48
CA LEU A 51 28.48 11.37 -27.97
C LEU A 51 27.57 12.56 -28.32
N HIS A 52 27.71 13.66 -27.58
CA HIS A 52 26.97 14.91 -27.84
C HIS A 52 27.15 15.45 -29.27
N ASN A 53 28.26 15.11 -29.93
CA ASN A 53 28.54 15.50 -31.32
C ASN A 53 27.99 14.51 -32.38
N GLY A 54 27.28 13.46 -31.96
CA GLY A 54 26.68 12.44 -32.83
C GLY A 54 27.61 11.31 -33.27
N LYS A 55 28.87 11.31 -32.83
CA LYS A 55 29.80 10.19 -33.04
C LYS A 55 29.52 9.05 -32.05
N GLU A 56 29.90 7.83 -32.40
CA GLU A 56 29.62 6.64 -31.62
C GLU A 56 30.89 5.94 -31.13
N TRP A 57 30.89 5.49 -29.89
CA TRP A 57 31.88 4.58 -29.32
C TRP A 57 31.19 3.25 -29.02
N GLY A 58 31.71 2.12 -29.51
CA GLY A 58 31.07 0.81 -29.32
C GLY A 58 31.97 -0.17 -28.55
N TRP A 59 31.39 -0.96 -27.66
CA TRP A 59 32.09 -1.97 -26.86
C TRP A 59 31.66 -3.38 -27.25
N GLN A 60 32.62 -4.20 -27.65
CA GLN A 60 32.45 -5.63 -27.87
C GLN A 60 33.15 -6.40 -26.76
N ALA A 61 32.38 -7.09 -25.92
CA ALA A 61 32.95 -8.00 -24.92
C ALA A 61 33.18 -9.38 -25.55
N LYS A 62 34.33 -9.99 -25.25
CA LYS A 62 34.64 -11.39 -25.62
C LYS A 62 35.27 -12.10 -24.42
N PHE A 63 34.49 -12.95 -23.77
CA PHE A 63 34.92 -13.70 -22.60
C PHE A 63 35.75 -14.93 -22.97
N PHE A 64 37.05 -14.72 -23.23
CA PHE A 64 37.99 -15.79 -23.55
C PHE A 64 38.73 -16.27 -22.30
N HIS A 65 38.06 -17.09 -21.49
CA HIS A 65 38.57 -17.73 -20.27
C HIS A 65 37.98 -19.15 -20.15
N PRO A 66 38.70 -20.16 -19.60
CA PRO A 66 40.07 -20.11 -19.06
C PRO A 66 41.17 -20.09 -20.14
N ASP A 67 40.90 -20.60 -21.34
CA ASP A 67 41.86 -20.53 -22.44
C ASP A 67 41.97 -19.08 -22.93
N LYS A 68 43.17 -18.49 -22.87
CA LYS A 68 43.46 -17.12 -23.33
C LYS A 68 44.05 -17.05 -24.75
N THR A 69 44.21 -18.20 -25.41
CA THR A 69 44.89 -18.29 -26.71
C THR A 69 44.06 -17.66 -27.83
N LEU A 70 44.63 -16.70 -28.55
CA LEU A 70 43.96 -16.04 -29.68
C LEU A 70 44.10 -16.87 -30.98
N ASN A 71 43.37 -17.99 -31.05
CA ASN A 71 43.35 -18.89 -32.21
C ASN A 71 42.54 -18.31 -33.41
N SER A 72 42.59 -18.99 -34.55
CA SER A 72 41.92 -18.54 -35.79
C SER A 72 40.41 -18.36 -35.63
N SER A 73 39.74 -19.20 -34.84
CA SER A 73 38.30 -19.08 -34.58
C SER A 73 37.97 -17.80 -33.82
N ARG A 74 38.68 -17.51 -32.73
CA ARG A 74 38.50 -16.29 -31.93
C ARG A 74 38.83 -15.02 -32.71
N LYS A 75 39.88 -15.05 -33.53
CA LYS A 75 40.20 -13.98 -34.47
C LYS A 75 39.05 -13.71 -35.44
N ASN A 76 38.43 -14.76 -35.98
CA ASN A 76 37.28 -14.63 -36.87
C ASN A 76 36.05 -14.08 -36.13
N GLN A 77 35.80 -14.48 -34.89
CA GLN A 77 34.73 -13.90 -34.08
C GLN A 77 34.90 -12.38 -33.89
N ILE A 78 36.09 -11.94 -33.50
CA ILE A 78 36.41 -10.50 -33.34
C ILE A 78 36.24 -9.76 -34.68
N LYS A 79 36.78 -10.31 -35.78
CA LYS A 79 36.66 -9.72 -37.11
C LYS A 79 35.21 -9.55 -37.55
N ASN A 80 34.39 -10.57 -37.31
CA ASN A 80 32.98 -10.55 -37.67
C ASN A 80 32.22 -9.50 -36.85
N SER A 81 32.46 -9.42 -35.54
CA SER A 81 31.89 -8.37 -34.68
C SER A 81 32.28 -6.97 -35.18
N LEU A 82 33.57 -6.72 -35.45
CA LEU A 82 34.02 -5.41 -35.95
C LEU A 82 33.38 -5.06 -37.30
N LYS A 83 33.34 -6.00 -38.25
CA LYS A 83 32.69 -5.77 -39.56
C LYS A 83 31.22 -5.40 -39.40
N LYS A 84 30.52 -6.12 -38.52
CA LYS A 84 29.11 -5.89 -38.26
C LYS A 84 28.87 -4.53 -37.61
N ALA A 85 29.70 -4.18 -36.62
CA ALA A 85 29.70 -2.88 -35.98
C ALA A 85 29.89 -1.73 -36.99
N ILE A 86 30.84 -1.88 -37.92
CA ILE A 86 31.11 -0.87 -38.96
C ILE A 86 29.94 -0.71 -39.95
N GLU A 87 29.26 -1.82 -40.26
CA GLU A 87 28.10 -1.84 -41.16
C GLU A 87 26.91 -1.09 -40.55
N ILE A 88 26.62 -1.36 -39.28
CA ILE A 88 25.45 -0.84 -38.57
C ILE A 88 25.71 0.57 -38.03
N HIS A 89 26.80 0.77 -37.31
CA HIS A 89 27.14 2.03 -36.64
C HIS A 89 27.98 2.92 -37.57
N LYS A 90 27.28 3.67 -38.43
CA LYS A 90 27.93 4.48 -39.47
C LYS A 90 28.81 5.60 -38.92
N ASN A 91 28.50 6.09 -37.72
CA ASN A 91 29.19 7.21 -37.07
C ASN A 91 30.21 6.76 -36.02
N MET A 92 30.55 5.47 -36.00
CA MET A 92 31.52 4.92 -35.06
C MET A 92 32.90 5.56 -35.25
N GLU A 93 33.44 6.09 -34.15
CA GLU A 93 34.78 6.67 -34.03
C GLU A 93 35.73 5.77 -33.24
N LYS A 94 35.20 5.05 -32.23
CA LYS A 94 35.98 4.12 -31.41
C LYS A 94 35.29 2.77 -31.31
N TRP A 95 36.07 1.71 -31.39
CA TRP A 95 35.62 0.35 -31.15
C TRP A 95 36.51 -0.31 -30.10
N PHE A 96 35.91 -0.58 -28.94
CA PHE A 96 36.55 -1.18 -27.78
C PHE A 96 36.35 -2.69 -27.81
N LEU A 97 37.44 -3.44 -27.90
CA LEU A 97 37.45 -4.87 -27.64
C LEU A 97 37.74 -5.09 -26.16
N CYS A 98 36.84 -5.77 -25.44
CA CYS A 98 37.04 -6.10 -24.04
C CYS A 98 37.32 -7.60 -23.92
N THR A 99 38.44 -7.98 -23.29
CA THR A 99 38.78 -9.39 -23.02
C THR A 99 39.35 -9.55 -21.61
N PRO A 100 39.08 -10.67 -20.90
CA PRO A 100 39.60 -10.87 -19.54
C PRO A 100 41.13 -10.94 -19.44
N HIS A 101 41.82 -11.31 -20.53
CA HIS A 101 43.26 -11.56 -20.55
C HIS A 101 43.97 -10.72 -21.62
N PRO A 102 45.24 -10.32 -21.41
CA PRO A 102 46.05 -9.71 -22.45
C PRO A 102 46.35 -10.69 -23.58
N PHE A 103 46.51 -10.16 -24.79
CA PHE A 103 47.01 -10.95 -25.91
C PHE A 103 48.52 -11.21 -25.81
N SER A 104 48.97 -12.31 -26.41
CA SER A 104 50.40 -12.55 -26.63
C SER A 104 51.01 -11.46 -27.54
N PRO A 105 52.34 -11.31 -27.61
CA PRO A 105 52.97 -10.36 -28.54
C PRO A 105 52.50 -10.51 -29.99
N ALA A 106 52.32 -11.76 -30.46
CA ALA A 106 51.79 -12.05 -31.79
C ALA A 106 50.30 -11.68 -31.92
N GLY A 107 49.50 -11.85 -30.87
CA GLY A 107 48.10 -11.42 -30.84
C GLY A 107 47.95 -9.90 -30.85
N ASN A 108 48.79 -9.20 -30.08
CA ASN A 108 48.86 -7.73 -30.10
C ASN A 108 49.27 -7.19 -31.47
N LYS A 109 50.28 -7.80 -32.10
CA LYS A 109 50.65 -7.46 -33.48
C LYS A 109 49.48 -7.66 -34.44
N TRP A 110 48.75 -8.76 -34.33
CA TRP A 110 47.56 -9.01 -35.12
C TRP A 110 46.45 -7.96 -34.89
N PHE A 111 46.17 -7.59 -33.63
CA PHE A 111 45.17 -6.57 -33.32
C PHE A 111 45.53 -5.19 -33.90
N LYS A 112 46.79 -4.78 -33.78
CA LYS A 112 47.26 -3.45 -34.22
C LYS A 112 47.56 -3.34 -35.72
N GLU A 113 47.94 -4.43 -36.39
CA GLU A 113 48.37 -4.38 -37.79
C GLU A 113 47.41 -5.11 -38.75
N GLU A 114 46.79 -6.21 -38.32
CA GLU A 114 45.95 -7.04 -39.19
C GLU A 114 44.46 -6.73 -39.05
N LEU A 115 43.94 -6.52 -37.84
CA LEU A 115 42.52 -6.23 -37.63
C LEU A 115 42.12 -4.85 -38.18
N ILE A 116 43.02 -3.86 -38.12
CA ILE A 116 42.80 -2.52 -38.69
C ILE A 116 42.49 -2.57 -40.19
N LYS A 117 43.02 -3.56 -40.93
CA LYS A 117 42.77 -3.72 -42.37
C LYS A 117 41.31 -4.06 -42.70
N GLU A 118 40.53 -4.49 -41.71
CA GLU A 118 39.09 -4.72 -41.88
C GLU A 118 38.28 -3.40 -41.87
N ILE A 119 38.89 -2.28 -41.45
CA ILE A 119 38.27 -0.96 -41.47
C ILE A 119 38.39 -0.38 -42.90
N PRO A 120 37.28 0.03 -43.53
CA PRO A 120 37.30 0.65 -44.85
C PRO A 120 38.18 1.92 -44.89
N ALA A 121 38.93 2.14 -45.98
CA ALA A 121 39.86 3.26 -46.11
C ALA A 121 39.21 4.66 -46.00
N ASN A 122 37.89 4.76 -46.18
CA ASN A 122 37.12 6.00 -46.03
C ASN A 122 36.58 6.22 -44.60
N LYS A 123 36.88 5.34 -43.65
CA LYS A 123 36.51 5.46 -42.24
C LYS A 123 37.75 5.51 -41.36
N HIS A 124 37.68 6.33 -40.31
CA HIS A 124 38.70 6.38 -39.26
C HIS A 124 38.06 5.91 -37.96
N ILE A 125 38.39 4.68 -37.54
CA ILE A 125 37.90 4.07 -36.31
C ILE A 125 39.11 3.67 -35.47
N GLU A 126 39.20 4.20 -34.26
CA GLU A 126 40.22 3.83 -33.28
C GLU A 126 39.86 2.47 -32.67
N LEU A 127 40.77 1.49 -32.77
CA LEU A 127 40.63 0.22 -32.09
C LEU A 127 41.30 0.29 -30.71
N VAL A 128 40.51 0.13 -29.66
CA VAL A 128 40.98 0.14 -28.27
C VAL A 128 40.82 -1.26 -27.68
N HIS A 129 41.82 -1.73 -26.94
CA HIS A 129 41.77 -3.05 -26.29
C HIS A 129 41.75 -2.87 -24.77
N TRP A 130 40.62 -3.22 -24.16
CA TRP A 130 40.50 -3.39 -22.72
C TRP A 130 40.87 -4.83 -22.36
N GLU A 131 41.96 -4.95 -21.62
CA GLU A 131 42.48 -6.23 -21.14
C GLU A 131 42.62 -6.22 -19.61
N GLU A 132 43.17 -7.30 -19.05
CA GLU A 132 43.29 -7.52 -17.61
C GLU A 132 43.88 -6.31 -16.87
N GLY A 133 44.92 -5.68 -17.40
CA GLY A 133 45.55 -4.49 -16.81
C GLY A 133 44.61 -3.30 -16.67
N PHE A 134 43.76 -3.06 -17.67
CA PHE A 134 42.69 -2.05 -17.59
C PHE A 134 41.73 -2.39 -16.45
N PHE A 135 41.18 -3.61 -16.42
CA PHE A 135 40.22 -4.01 -15.38
C PHE A 135 40.81 -3.96 -13.97
N HIS A 136 42.08 -4.37 -13.78
CA HIS A 136 42.75 -4.21 -12.48
C HIS A 136 42.88 -2.74 -12.09
N SER A 137 43.29 -1.87 -13.02
CA SER A 137 43.43 -0.44 -12.72
C SER A 137 42.10 0.21 -12.35
N GLU A 138 41.02 -0.15 -13.04
CA GLU A 138 39.71 0.42 -12.80
C GLU A 138 39.07 -0.14 -11.52
N LEU A 139 39.09 -1.45 -11.31
CA LEU A 139 38.42 -2.07 -10.17
C LEU A 139 39.13 -1.83 -8.84
N LEU A 140 40.43 -1.49 -8.86
CA LEU A 140 41.18 -1.08 -7.67
C LEU A 140 40.98 0.41 -7.32
N ASN A 141 40.29 1.19 -8.17
CA ASN A 141 39.92 2.56 -7.85
C ASN A 141 38.89 2.58 -6.70
N PRO A 142 39.13 3.31 -5.58
CA PRO A 142 38.17 3.41 -4.47
C PRO A 142 36.76 3.85 -4.86
N GLU A 143 36.62 4.63 -5.95
CA GLU A 143 35.30 5.06 -6.45
C GLU A 143 34.49 3.94 -7.13
N LYS A 144 35.15 2.82 -7.45
CA LYS A 144 34.59 1.65 -8.15
C LYS A 144 34.54 0.40 -7.28
N ILE A 145 34.78 0.55 -5.98
CA ILE A 145 34.75 -0.57 -5.03
C ILE A 145 33.43 -1.36 -5.09
N GLY A 146 32.28 -0.69 -5.30
CA GLY A 146 30.99 -1.36 -5.46
C GLY A 146 30.91 -2.28 -6.69
N ILE A 147 31.61 -1.94 -7.77
CA ILE A 147 31.70 -2.78 -8.98
C ILE A 147 32.54 -4.01 -8.67
N LEU A 148 33.70 -3.82 -8.04
CA LEU A 148 34.56 -4.94 -7.64
C LEU A 148 33.81 -5.90 -6.69
N LYS A 149 33.09 -5.35 -5.72
CA LYS A 149 32.33 -6.13 -4.73
C LYS A 149 31.14 -6.85 -5.35
N TYR A 150 30.41 -6.22 -6.28
CA TYR A 150 29.29 -6.87 -6.96
C TYR A 150 29.75 -8.06 -7.82
N PHE A 151 30.79 -7.89 -8.64
CA PHE A 151 31.20 -8.91 -9.62
C PHE A 151 32.19 -9.95 -9.09
N PHE A 152 32.93 -9.64 -8.02
CA PHE A 152 34.02 -10.48 -7.51
C PHE A 152 34.04 -10.61 -5.98
N GLY A 153 32.99 -10.14 -5.31
CA GLY A 153 32.82 -10.23 -3.86
C GLY A 153 32.69 -11.67 -3.36
N GLU A 154 32.52 -11.82 -2.05
CA GLU A 154 32.09 -13.08 -1.45
C GLU A 154 30.55 -13.14 -1.34
N ASP A 155 29.89 -11.98 -1.30
CA ASP A 155 28.44 -11.85 -1.31
C ASP A 155 27.92 -11.68 -2.73
N GLU A 156 27.10 -12.63 -3.16
CA GLU A 156 26.37 -12.55 -4.42
C GLU A 156 25.07 -11.76 -4.18
N PHE A 157 25.02 -10.50 -4.61
CA PHE A 157 23.79 -9.67 -4.60
C PHE A 157 22.93 -9.97 -5.82
N ASP A 158 22.67 -11.25 -6.06
CA ASP A 158 21.85 -11.76 -7.15
C ASP A 158 20.35 -11.73 -6.78
N ILE A 159 19.49 -12.20 -7.68
CA ILE A 159 18.05 -12.19 -7.42
C ILE A 159 17.67 -13.19 -6.32
N THR A 160 18.49 -14.23 -6.11
CA THR A 160 18.31 -15.23 -5.05
C THR A 160 18.49 -14.59 -3.68
N PHE A 161 19.49 -13.73 -3.49
CA PHE A 161 19.68 -12.94 -2.27
C PHE A 161 18.43 -12.15 -1.89
N PHE A 162 17.86 -11.39 -2.84
CA PHE A 162 16.66 -10.58 -2.58
C PHE A 162 15.41 -11.43 -2.34
N LYS A 163 15.26 -12.56 -3.06
CA LYS A 163 14.19 -13.54 -2.82
C LYS A 163 14.29 -14.15 -1.43
N ASN A 164 15.48 -14.54 -0.99
CA ASN A 164 15.71 -15.07 0.36
C ASN A 164 15.38 -14.06 1.45
N ASN A 165 15.80 -12.79 1.29
CA ASN A 165 15.41 -11.71 2.21
C ASN A 165 13.88 -11.61 2.33
N PHE A 166 13.16 -11.61 1.21
CA PHE A 166 11.71 -11.50 1.23
C PHE A 166 11.03 -12.73 1.83
N GLU A 167 11.52 -13.94 1.57
CA GLU A 167 10.97 -15.17 2.16
C GLU A 167 11.11 -15.20 3.69
N GLU A 168 12.25 -14.77 4.23
CA GLU A 168 12.42 -14.63 5.68
C GLU A 168 11.41 -13.63 6.28
N VAL A 169 11.24 -12.49 5.62
CA VAL A 169 10.26 -11.48 6.05
C VAL A 169 8.82 -12.02 5.92
N LYS A 170 8.49 -12.75 4.86
CA LYS A 170 7.17 -13.34 4.62
C LYS A 170 6.82 -14.34 5.72
N GLN A 171 7.79 -15.12 6.21
CA GLN A 171 7.59 -15.99 7.39
C GLN A 171 7.30 -15.19 8.67
N ILE A 172 7.99 -14.05 8.87
CA ILE A 172 7.79 -13.17 10.03
C ILE A 172 6.44 -12.42 9.98
N VAL A 173 5.97 -12.08 8.78
CA VAL A 173 4.66 -11.43 8.55
C VAL A 173 3.53 -12.46 8.67
N GLY A 174 3.76 -13.69 8.20
CA GLY A 174 2.80 -14.77 8.20
C GLY A 174 1.50 -14.39 7.50
N LYS A 175 0.36 -14.82 8.06
CA LYS A 175 -0.97 -14.57 7.50
C LYS A 175 -1.43 -13.10 7.50
N LYS A 176 -0.58 -12.15 7.93
CA LYS A 176 -0.86 -10.71 7.75
C LYS A 176 -0.76 -10.29 6.29
N TYR A 177 -0.11 -11.09 5.43
CA TYR A 177 -0.05 -10.91 3.99
C TYR A 177 -0.47 -12.21 3.28
N ILE A 178 -1.50 -12.13 2.44
CA ILE A 178 -1.98 -13.24 1.60
C ILE A 178 -2.07 -12.65 0.19
N PRO A 179 -1.11 -12.96 -0.72
CA PRO A 179 -1.03 -12.34 -2.04
C PRO A 179 -2.33 -12.38 -2.83
N GLU A 180 -3.06 -13.50 -2.76
CA GLU A 180 -4.30 -13.76 -3.49
C GLU A 180 -5.45 -12.87 -3.02
N LEU A 181 -5.41 -12.45 -1.76
CA LEU A 181 -6.41 -11.59 -1.13
C LEU A 181 -6.04 -10.10 -1.19
N HIS A 182 -4.82 -9.79 -1.65
CA HIS A 182 -4.38 -8.42 -1.79
C HIS A 182 -5.21 -7.69 -2.86
N SER A 183 -5.61 -6.46 -2.54
CA SER A 183 -6.32 -5.59 -3.47
C SER A 183 -5.49 -4.35 -3.64
N SER A 184 -4.79 -4.25 -4.77
CA SER A 184 -3.90 -3.12 -5.05
C SER A 184 -4.70 -1.82 -5.03
N SER A 185 -4.07 -0.78 -4.50
CA SER A 185 -4.60 0.57 -4.61
C SER A 185 -3.93 1.29 -5.78
N GLU A 186 -4.61 2.27 -6.38
CA GLU A 186 -4.05 3.16 -7.41
C GLU A 186 -2.71 3.78 -6.98
N ILE A 187 -2.50 3.91 -5.68
CA ILE A 187 -1.29 4.46 -5.06
C ILE A 187 -0.14 3.46 -5.14
N GLU A 188 -0.40 2.18 -4.90
CA GLU A 188 0.61 1.13 -4.99
C GLU A 188 1.10 0.96 -6.42
N ASP A 189 0.16 0.92 -7.37
CA ASP A 189 0.48 0.88 -8.80
C ASP A 189 1.28 2.14 -9.17
N SER A 190 0.87 3.31 -8.66
CA SER A 190 1.65 4.54 -8.85
C SER A 190 3.06 4.47 -8.28
N ILE A 191 3.26 3.82 -7.13
CA ILE A 191 4.58 3.66 -6.54
C ILE A 191 5.43 2.72 -7.38
N LEU A 192 4.89 1.54 -7.70
CA LEU A 192 5.54 0.52 -8.51
C LEU A 192 5.98 1.07 -9.87
N GLU A 193 5.09 1.78 -10.56
CA GLU A 193 5.36 2.34 -11.88
C GLU A 193 6.39 3.47 -11.84
N ASN A 194 6.42 4.26 -10.76
CA ASN A 194 7.41 5.32 -10.58
C ASN A 194 8.80 4.74 -10.28
N ILE A 195 8.91 3.75 -9.37
CA ILE A 195 10.20 3.14 -9.04
C ILE A 195 10.77 2.38 -10.26
N ASN A 196 9.90 1.75 -11.05
CA ASN A 196 10.28 1.07 -12.30
C ASN A 196 10.30 1.98 -13.53
N PHE A 197 10.00 3.28 -13.38
CA PHE A 197 9.93 4.25 -14.46
C PHE A 197 8.93 3.95 -15.59
N THR A 198 8.06 2.95 -15.44
CA THR A 198 7.08 2.59 -16.47
C THR A 198 6.03 3.67 -16.65
N ARG A 199 5.73 4.43 -15.59
CA ARG A 199 4.77 5.55 -15.60
C ARG A 199 5.14 6.65 -16.61
N ILE A 200 6.41 6.74 -16.98
CA ILE A 200 6.89 7.71 -17.98
C ILE A 200 6.31 7.41 -19.36
N ASN A 201 6.05 6.14 -19.69
CA ASN A 201 5.40 5.80 -20.94
C ASN A 201 3.99 6.40 -20.99
N ASP A 202 3.23 6.29 -19.90
CA ASP A 202 1.89 6.87 -19.78
C ASP A 202 1.94 8.41 -19.88
N LEU A 203 3.00 9.04 -19.36
CA LEU A 203 3.24 10.47 -19.54
C LEU A 203 3.52 10.84 -21.00
N ILE A 204 4.34 10.05 -21.70
CA ILE A 204 4.66 10.25 -23.11
C ILE A 204 3.38 10.15 -23.94
N GLU A 205 2.53 9.17 -23.63
CA GLU A 205 1.22 8.99 -24.27
C GLU A 205 0.25 10.13 -23.94
N SER A 206 0.16 10.53 -22.67
CA SER A 206 -0.64 11.70 -22.26
C SER A 206 -0.24 12.96 -23.01
N CYS A 207 1.06 13.20 -23.19
CA CYS A 207 1.56 14.30 -24.01
C CYS A 207 1.12 14.19 -25.48
N LEU A 208 1.11 12.98 -26.06
CA LEU A 208 0.61 12.76 -27.43
C LEU A 208 -0.87 13.11 -27.53
N ILE A 209 -1.68 12.63 -26.59
CA ILE A 209 -3.12 12.89 -26.55
C ILE A 209 -3.37 14.40 -26.49
N ILE A 210 -2.70 15.11 -25.57
CA ILE A 210 -2.81 16.57 -25.44
C ILE A 210 -2.45 17.26 -26.77
N ILE A 211 -1.33 16.88 -27.41
CA ILE A 211 -0.92 17.46 -28.71
C ILE A 211 -1.97 17.21 -29.80
N GLN A 212 -2.55 16.00 -29.85
CA GLN A 212 -3.56 15.65 -30.85
C GLN A 212 -4.84 16.46 -30.66
N GLU A 213 -5.31 16.61 -29.43
CA GLU A 213 -6.51 17.39 -29.12
C GLU A 213 -6.32 18.88 -29.45
N PHE A 214 -5.18 19.47 -29.06
CA PHE A 214 -4.88 20.85 -29.45
C PHE A 214 -4.80 21.01 -30.97
N LYS A 215 -4.27 20.03 -31.72
CA LYS A 215 -4.25 20.08 -33.19
C LYS A 215 -5.64 20.08 -33.79
N LYS A 216 -6.56 19.25 -33.28
CA LYS A 216 -7.96 19.15 -33.74
C LYS A 216 -8.76 20.42 -33.45
N MET A 217 -8.41 21.17 -32.40
CA MET A 217 -9.11 22.40 -32.03
C MET A 217 -9.15 23.41 -33.18
N THR A 218 -10.32 23.81 -33.63
CA THR A 218 -10.52 24.83 -34.67
C THR A 218 -11.19 26.06 -34.10
N PHE A 219 -10.78 27.24 -34.53
CA PHE A 219 -11.43 28.50 -34.19
C PHE A 219 -12.26 29.00 -35.38
N PRO A 220 -13.42 29.66 -35.15
CA PRO A 220 -14.22 30.21 -36.23
C PRO A 220 -13.44 31.28 -37.00
N LEU A 221 -13.73 31.39 -38.30
CA LEU A 221 -13.08 32.38 -39.17
C LEU A 221 -13.68 33.79 -38.98
N ASN A 222 -14.98 33.86 -38.72
CA ASN A 222 -15.73 35.11 -38.56
C ASN A 222 -15.99 35.42 -37.09
N GLU A 223 -16.11 36.70 -36.76
CA GLU A 223 -16.41 37.19 -35.40
C GLU A 223 -17.79 36.69 -34.93
N PRO A 224 -17.88 35.92 -33.83
CA PRO A 224 -19.16 35.50 -33.27
C PRO A 224 -19.93 36.69 -32.68
N GLU A 225 -21.26 36.68 -32.79
CA GLU A 225 -22.13 37.79 -32.33
C GLU A 225 -21.89 38.19 -30.86
N LEU A 226 -21.58 37.21 -30.01
CA LEU A 226 -21.34 37.44 -28.58
C LEU A 226 -19.89 37.86 -28.25
N PHE A 227 -18.97 37.92 -29.21
CA PHE A 227 -17.56 38.20 -28.94
C PHE A 227 -17.37 39.53 -28.21
N LYS A 228 -17.96 40.62 -28.71
CA LYS A 228 -17.88 41.95 -28.08
C LYS A 228 -18.55 42.03 -26.71
N LYS A 229 -19.44 41.11 -26.37
CA LYS A 229 -20.03 41.03 -25.02
C LYS A 229 -19.00 40.55 -24.00
N TYR A 230 -18.19 39.55 -24.36
CA TYR A 230 -17.19 38.96 -23.46
C TYR A 230 -15.82 39.64 -23.56
N PHE A 231 -15.48 40.16 -24.74
CA PHE A 231 -14.19 40.80 -25.04
C PHE A 231 -14.41 42.19 -25.68
N PRO A 232 -14.98 43.16 -24.93
CA PRO A 232 -15.40 44.45 -25.49
C PRO A 232 -14.23 45.29 -26.05
N ASN A 233 -13.03 45.11 -25.49
CA ASN A 233 -11.85 45.88 -25.84
C ASN A 233 -10.95 45.19 -26.89
N ASP A 234 -11.21 43.94 -27.25
CA ASP A 234 -10.36 43.18 -28.16
C ASP A 234 -10.85 43.25 -29.61
N ASN A 235 -9.91 43.24 -30.56
CA ASN A 235 -10.21 43.05 -31.99
C ASN A 235 -10.23 41.55 -32.32
N TRP A 236 -11.22 41.10 -33.10
CA TRP A 236 -11.38 39.70 -33.46
C TRP A 236 -10.15 39.10 -34.15
N ASN A 237 -9.57 39.80 -35.13
CA ASN A 237 -8.43 39.29 -35.89
C ASN A 237 -7.19 39.16 -35.01
N ASP A 238 -6.92 40.16 -34.17
CA ASP A 238 -5.80 40.13 -33.23
C ASP A 238 -5.98 39.03 -32.17
N PHE A 239 -7.22 38.85 -31.70
CA PHE A 239 -7.58 37.78 -30.76
C PHE A 239 -7.32 36.39 -31.37
N ILE A 240 -7.75 36.15 -32.61
CA ILE A 240 -7.52 34.88 -33.33
C ILE A 240 -6.04 34.64 -33.62
N ILE A 241 -5.27 35.68 -33.94
CA ILE A 241 -3.81 35.56 -34.11
C ILE A 241 -3.15 35.16 -32.78
N LYS A 242 -3.52 35.82 -31.67
CA LYS A 242 -3.00 35.51 -30.33
C LYS A 242 -3.38 34.09 -29.90
N LEU A 243 -4.58 33.64 -30.23
CA LEU A 243 -5.07 32.28 -29.99
C LEU A 243 -4.25 31.22 -30.72
N ASN A 244 -4.09 31.38 -32.04
CA ASN A 244 -3.32 30.44 -32.85
C ASN A 244 -1.86 30.39 -32.41
N LYS A 245 -1.28 31.53 -32.03
CA LYS A 245 0.06 31.59 -31.44
C LYS A 245 0.12 30.79 -30.13
N SER A 246 -0.81 31.03 -29.21
CA SER A 246 -0.87 30.33 -27.91
C SER A 246 -1.04 28.82 -28.08
N LYS A 247 -1.93 28.39 -28.99
CA LYS A 247 -2.09 26.97 -29.38
C LYS A 247 -0.77 26.37 -29.90
N SER A 248 -0.08 27.07 -30.79
CA SER A 248 1.21 26.63 -31.32
C SER A 248 2.28 26.52 -30.23
N ASP A 249 2.34 27.49 -29.31
CA ASP A 249 3.29 27.52 -28.21
C ASP A 249 3.04 26.35 -27.23
N ILE A 250 1.77 26.06 -26.88
CA ILE A 250 1.41 24.91 -26.04
C ILE A 250 1.83 23.59 -26.71
N ILE A 251 1.52 23.40 -27.99
CA ILE A 251 1.91 22.19 -28.73
C ILE A 251 3.44 22.02 -28.72
N LYS A 252 4.18 23.11 -28.97
CA LYS A 252 5.65 23.10 -28.96
C LYS A 252 6.19 22.73 -27.58
N ASN A 253 5.65 23.33 -26.52
CA ASN A 253 6.08 23.09 -25.15
C ASN A 253 5.79 21.64 -24.72
N VAL A 254 4.57 21.14 -24.91
CA VAL A 254 4.19 19.75 -24.59
C VAL A 254 5.05 18.77 -25.40
N ARG A 255 5.37 19.08 -26.65
CA ARG A 255 6.28 18.24 -27.46
C ARG A 255 7.72 18.26 -26.94
N THR A 256 8.18 19.39 -26.43
CA THR A 256 9.52 19.51 -25.81
C THR A 256 9.59 18.67 -24.54
N ILE A 257 8.56 18.75 -23.71
CA ILE A 257 8.37 17.91 -22.52
C ILE A 257 8.37 16.42 -22.90
N GLN A 258 7.58 16.05 -23.91
CA GLN A 258 7.50 14.68 -24.39
C GLN A 258 8.87 14.14 -24.85
N LEU A 259 9.64 14.91 -25.61
CA LEU A 259 10.98 14.51 -26.06
C LEU A 259 11.92 14.33 -24.87
N LYS A 260 11.82 15.19 -23.84
CA LYS A 260 12.59 15.03 -22.61
C LYS A 260 12.23 13.73 -21.89
N PHE A 261 10.95 13.33 -21.87
CA PHE A 261 10.53 12.07 -21.24
C PHE A 261 11.02 10.84 -22.02
N LYS A 262 10.96 10.89 -23.35
CA LYS A 262 11.55 9.86 -24.21
C LYS A 262 13.03 9.67 -23.93
N PHE A 263 13.77 10.77 -23.85
CA PHE A 263 15.17 10.73 -23.45
C PHE A 263 15.36 10.09 -22.06
N LEU A 264 14.57 10.49 -21.06
CA LEU A 264 14.68 9.94 -19.70
C LEU A 264 14.37 8.44 -19.65
N ILE A 265 13.32 7.96 -20.33
CA ILE A 265 13.00 6.53 -20.31
C ILE A 265 14.07 5.70 -21.01
N ASP A 266 14.69 6.23 -22.07
CA ASP A 266 15.81 5.58 -22.73
C ASP A 266 17.03 5.52 -21.80
N GLU A 267 17.33 6.59 -21.06
CA GLU A 267 18.37 6.60 -20.02
C GLU A 267 18.09 5.54 -18.93
N TYR A 268 16.85 5.41 -18.44
CA TYR A 268 16.51 4.41 -17.41
C TYR A 268 16.56 2.98 -17.91
N LYS A 269 16.12 2.71 -19.14
CA LYS A 269 16.26 1.38 -19.78
C LYS A 269 17.73 0.95 -19.88
N ASN A 270 18.63 1.93 -19.91
CA ASN A 270 20.07 1.75 -19.89
C ASN A 270 20.66 1.87 -18.46
N GLY A 271 19.85 1.79 -17.40
CA GLY A 271 20.34 1.82 -16.02
C GLY A 271 20.92 3.17 -15.59
N ASN A 272 20.55 4.29 -16.26
CA ASN A 272 20.92 5.64 -15.84
C ASN A 272 19.80 6.34 -15.07
N PHE A 273 19.87 6.28 -13.75
CA PHE A 273 18.88 6.92 -12.88
C PHE A 273 19.20 8.37 -12.53
N TYR A 274 20.22 8.97 -13.15
CA TYR A 274 20.61 10.34 -12.82
C TYR A 274 19.62 11.36 -13.36
N ILE A 275 19.00 12.09 -12.44
CA ILE A 275 18.18 13.25 -12.75
C ILE A 275 18.69 14.43 -11.92
N ASN A 276 19.05 15.53 -12.59
CA ASN A 276 19.22 16.79 -11.88
C ASN A 276 17.83 17.36 -11.54
N ILE A 277 17.46 17.25 -10.27
CA ILE A 277 16.16 17.69 -9.75
C ILE A 277 15.94 19.19 -9.99
N LYS A 278 16.96 20.03 -9.77
CA LYS A 278 16.84 21.47 -9.95
C LYS A 278 16.62 21.83 -11.41
N ASP A 279 17.38 21.23 -12.31
CA ASP A 279 17.27 21.48 -13.75
C ASP A 279 15.94 20.97 -14.29
N MET A 280 15.47 19.79 -13.84
CA MET A 280 14.17 19.26 -14.26
C MET A 280 13.01 20.08 -13.72
N LYS A 281 13.04 20.51 -12.44
CA LYS A 281 12.01 21.41 -11.90
C LYS A 281 11.96 22.71 -12.69
N LYS A 282 13.12 23.32 -12.97
CA LYS A 282 13.23 24.52 -13.79
C LYS A 282 12.71 24.29 -15.22
N PHE A 283 13.12 23.20 -15.86
CA PHE A 283 12.66 22.82 -17.20
C PHE A 283 11.13 22.68 -17.26
N LEU A 284 10.54 21.99 -16.29
CA LEU A 284 9.09 21.84 -16.21
C LEU A 284 8.43 23.19 -15.97
N GLN A 285 8.94 24.02 -15.04
CA GLN A 285 8.41 25.36 -14.82
C GLN A 285 8.47 26.22 -16.09
N GLU A 286 9.55 26.19 -16.86
CA GLU A 286 9.69 27.00 -18.08
C GLU A 286 8.78 26.52 -19.21
N ASN A 287 8.52 25.21 -19.31
CA ASN A 287 7.76 24.62 -20.42
C ASN A 287 6.28 24.36 -20.10
N PHE A 288 5.89 24.17 -18.83
CA PHE A 288 4.50 23.93 -18.41
C PHE A 288 3.72 25.20 -18.04
N MET A 289 4.30 26.41 -18.16
CA MET A 289 3.57 27.66 -17.93
C MET A 289 2.51 27.88 -19.01
N ILE A 290 1.34 27.26 -18.81
CA ILE A 290 0.12 27.47 -19.58
C ILE A 290 -0.71 28.50 -18.82
N ASP A 291 -1.09 29.59 -19.48
CA ASP A 291 -2.07 30.53 -18.93
C ASP A 291 -3.46 29.88 -18.93
N TYR A 292 -3.73 29.09 -17.88
CA TYR A 292 -5.00 28.40 -17.69
C TYR A 292 -6.17 29.38 -17.67
N SER A 293 -5.98 30.62 -17.20
CA SER A 293 -7.05 31.61 -17.14
C SER A 293 -7.47 32.09 -18.53
N PHE A 294 -6.50 32.25 -19.43
CA PHE A 294 -6.76 32.55 -20.83
C PHE A 294 -7.38 31.33 -21.52
N LEU A 295 -6.78 30.14 -21.36
CA LEU A 295 -7.26 28.90 -21.96
C LEU A 295 -8.72 28.59 -21.58
N TYR A 296 -9.06 28.76 -20.31
CA TYR A 296 -10.40 28.55 -19.75
C TYR A 296 -11.43 29.45 -20.43
N LYS A 297 -11.15 30.76 -20.50
CA LYS A 297 -12.04 31.75 -21.15
C LYS A 297 -12.28 31.46 -22.64
N ILE A 298 -11.30 30.84 -23.30
CA ILE A 298 -11.35 30.52 -24.72
C ILE A 298 -12.24 29.29 -24.95
N LEU A 299 -12.00 28.22 -24.20
CA LEU A 299 -12.73 26.97 -24.35
C LEU A 299 -14.22 27.18 -24.04
N GLU A 300 -14.53 27.90 -22.95
CA GLU A 300 -15.90 28.25 -22.55
C GLU A 300 -16.67 29.03 -23.63
N PHE A 301 -15.97 29.78 -24.48
CA PHE A 301 -16.58 30.59 -25.54
C PHE A 301 -16.80 29.84 -26.87
N PHE A 302 -15.97 28.83 -27.18
CA PHE A 302 -15.99 28.16 -28.49
C PHE A 302 -16.59 26.75 -28.53
N ASP A 303 -16.64 26.02 -27.41
CA ASP A 303 -17.16 24.63 -27.40
C ASP A 303 -17.74 24.24 -26.03
N GLN A 304 -18.90 24.80 -25.67
CA GLN A 304 -19.46 24.67 -24.31
C GLN A 304 -19.77 23.22 -23.87
N GLU A 305 -20.14 22.31 -24.77
CA GLU A 305 -20.48 20.92 -24.42
C GLU A 305 -19.24 20.02 -24.23
N ASN A 306 -18.13 20.24 -24.94
CA ASN A 306 -16.90 19.43 -24.77
C ASN A 306 -15.81 20.07 -23.91
N THR A 307 -15.94 21.37 -23.59
CA THR A 307 -14.92 22.12 -22.85
C THR A 307 -14.64 21.57 -21.46
N LEU A 308 -15.69 21.24 -20.70
CA LEU A 308 -15.53 20.69 -19.34
C LEU A 308 -14.76 19.36 -19.38
N THR A 309 -15.19 18.44 -20.24
CA THR A 309 -14.53 17.14 -20.44
C THR A 309 -13.06 17.28 -20.87
N PHE A 310 -12.76 18.22 -21.78
CA PHE A 310 -11.38 18.48 -22.22
C PHE A 310 -10.53 19.09 -21.11
N LEU A 311 -11.05 20.07 -20.37
CA LEU A 311 -10.36 20.72 -19.26
C LEU A 311 -10.10 19.76 -18.09
N GLU A 312 -11.06 18.91 -17.76
CA GLU A 312 -10.91 17.85 -16.76
C GLU A 312 -9.80 16.87 -17.15
N LYS A 313 -9.75 16.44 -18.42
CA LYS A 313 -8.67 15.59 -18.94
C LYS A 313 -7.31 16.30 -18.94
N LEU A 314 -7.26 17.58 -19.30
CA LEU A 314 -6.03 18.36 -19.29
C LEU A 314 -5.50 18.56 -17.86
N TYR A 315 -6.38 18.91 -16.93
CA TYR A 315 -6.04 19.14 -15.53
C TYR A 315 -5.62 17.84 -14.83
N SER A 316 -6.36 16.73 -15.05
CA SER A 316 -5.98 15.42 -14.53
C SER A 316 -4.64 14.95 -15.10
N SER A 317 -4.41 15.12 -16.40
CA SER A 317 -3.10 14.82 -17.01
C SER A 317 -1.99 15.66 -16.40
N TYR A 318 -2.24 16.94 -16.12
CA TYR A 318 -1.26 17.81 -15.46
C TYR A 318 -0.93 17.34 -14.04
N GLN A 319 -1.94 17.06 -13.21
CA GLN A 319 -1.73 16.52 -11.87
C GLN A 319 -1.00 15.18 -11.90
N PHE A 320 -1.35 14.33 -12.86
CA PHE A 320 -0.68 13.06 -13.09
C PHE A 320 0.80 13.25 -13.46
N ILE A 321 1.13 14.21 -14.34
CA ILE A 321 2.50 14.56 -14.71
C ILE A 321 3.28 15.04 -13.50
N ILE A 322 2.75 15.99 -12.73
CA ILE A 322 3.42 16.53 -11.53
C ILE A 322 3.66 15.46 -10.48
N ASN A 323 2.67 14.62 -10.18
CA ASN A 323 2.81 13.55 -9.19
C ASN A 323 3.87 12.51 -9.61
N THR A 324 3.85 12.10 -10.89
CA THR A 324 4.86 11.20 -11.46
C THR A 324 6.26 11.83 -11.33
N PHE A 325 6.40 13.13 -11.58
CA PHE A 325 7.67 13.82 -11.41
C PHE A 325 8.18 13.86 -9.99
N ASN A 326 7.32 14.17 -9.03
CA ASN A 326 7.70 14.18 -7.63
C ASN A 326 8.23 12.79 -7.23
N GLY A 327 7.57 11.72 -7.70
CA GLY A 327 8.04 10.35 -7.49
C GLY A 327 9.41 10.08 -8.11
N LEU A 328 9.57 10.37 -9.40
CA LEU A 328 10.83 10.15 -10.14
C LEU A 328 12.02 10.92 -9.56
N LEU A 329 11.80 12.16 -9.15
CA LEU A 329 12.85 13.04 -8.62
C LEU A 329 13.22 12.69 -7.18
N SER A 330 12.33 12.02 -6.45
CA SER A 330 12.54 11.68 -5.05
C SER A 330 13.52 10.51 -4.87
N SER A 331 14.32 10.57 -3.80
CA SER A 331 15.12 9.44 -3.30
C SER A 331 14.37 8.59 -2.29
N SER A 332 13.22 9.06 -1.83
CA SER A 332 12.42 8.40 -0.81
C SER A 332 10.95 8.77 -0.91
N ILE A 333 10.08 7.85 -0.49
CA ILE A 333 8.66 8.10 -0.24
C ILE A 333 8.31 7.78 1.21
N GLU A 334 7.46 8.61 1.80
CA GLU A 334 6.78 8.26 3.04
C GLU A 334 5.33 7.85 2.80
N ILE A 335 4.92 6.74 3.42
CA ILE A 335 3.57 6.21 3.34
C ILE A 335 2.98 6.16 4.75
N LYS A 336 1.97 6.99 4.98
CA LYS A 336 1.31 7.11 6.28
C LYS A 336 0.00 6.32 6.28
N SER A 337 -0.26 5.53 7.32
CA SER A 337 -1.60 4.97 7.50
C SER A 337 -1.90 4.66 8.96
N TYR A 338 -3.17 4.74 9.33
CA TYR A 338 -3.65 4.35 10.66
C TYR A 338 -3.51 2.83 10.90
N ALA A 339 -3.84 2.38 12.12
CA ALA A 339 -3.87 0.95 12.42
C ALA A 339 -4.84 0.22 11.47
N GLY A 340 -4.44 -0.94 10.95
CA GLY A 340 -5.25 -1.70 9.98
C GLY A 340 -5.30 -1.14 8.56
N GLY A 341 -4.67 0.01 8.27
CA GLY A 341 -4.71 0.65 6.95
C GLY A 341 -3.74 0.08 5.91
N GLY A 342 -3.42 -1.22 5.94
CA GLY A 342 -2.74 -1.91 4.83
C GLY A 342 -1.21 -1.75 4.65
N LYS A 343 -0.48 -1.03 5.50
CA LYS A 343 0.99 -0.79 5.32
C LYS A 343 1.81 -2.05 5.02
N THR A 344 1.71 -3.07 5.87
CA THR A 344 2.46 -4.31 5.69
C THR A 344 2.07 -5.01 4.38
N GLN A 345 0.78 -5.02 4.02
CA GLN A 345 0.30 -5.56 2.75
C GLN A 345 0.91 -4.82 1.56
N THR A 346 0.89 -3.49 1.57
CA THR A 346 1.54 -2.65 0.56
C THR A 346 3.04 -2.94 0.45
N SER A 347 3.76 -3.01 1.58
CA SER A 347 5.20 -3.26 1.59
C SER A 347 5.57 -4.64 1.02
N CYS A 348 4.81 -5.67 1.38
CA CYS A 348 4.99 -7.02 0.86
C CYS A 348 4.63 -7.10 -0.62
N HIS A 349 3.54 -6.48 -1.04
CA HIS A 349 3.10 -6.47 -2.43
C HIS A 349 4.11 -5.78 -3.35
N ILE A 350 4.63 -4.61 -2.95
CA ILE A 350 5.66 -3.90 -3.72
C ILE A 350 6.89 -4.80 -3.90
N THR A 351 7.34 -5.44 -2.81
CA THR A 351 8.50 -6.33 -2.83
C THR A 351 8.27 -7.54 -3.74
N GLU A 352 7.13 -8.23 -3.58
CA GLU A 352 6.79 -9.42 -4.35
C GLU A 352 6.67 -9.11 -5.85
N LYS A 353 6.06 -7.97 -6.22
CA LYS A 353 5.97 -7.54 -7.62
C LYS A 353 7.33 -7.27 -8.26
N PHE A 354 8.30 -6.75 -7.52
CA PHE A 354 9.67 -6.60 -8.02
C PHE A 354 10.29 -7.97 -8.27
N LEU A 355 10.24 -8.85 -7.27
CA LEU A 355 10.90 -10.15 -7.34
C LEU A 355 10.29 -11.09 -8.40
N LEU A 356 8.96 -11.05 -8.59
CA LEU A 356 8.27 -11.78 -9.66
C LEU A 356 8.68 -11.34 -11.07
N ASN A 357 9.12 -10.09 -11.22
CA ASN A 357 9.64 -9.55 -12.48
C ASN A 357 11.18 -9.65 -12.59
N GLU A 358 11.81 -10.50 -11.77
CA GLU A 358 13.27 -10.67 -11.67
C GLU A 358 14.00 -9.34 -11.40
N LYS A 359 13.39 -8.47 -10.59
CA LYS A 359 13.96 -7.20 -10.14
C LYS A 359 14.24 -7.20 -8.64
N PRO A 360 15.36 -6.61 -8.19
CA PRO A 360 15.76 -6.60 -6.80
C PRO A 360 14.91 -5.64 -5.94
N ALA A 361 14.60 -6.06 -4.72
CA ALA A 361 13.95 -5.25 -3.68
C ALA A 361 14.37 -5.77 -2.30
N ILE A 362 14.48 -4.87 -1.31
CA ILE A 362 14.78 -5.24 0.08
C ILE A 362 13.59 -4.82 0.94
N LEU A 363 13.10 -5.74 1.79
CA LEU A 363 12.09 -5.44 2.80
C LEU A 363 12.67 -5.68 4.20
N LEU A 364 12.47 -4.70 5.08
CA LEU A 364 12.85 -4.73 6.48
C LEU A 364 11.64 -4.33 7.32
N LEU A 365 11.43 -4.99 8.46
CA LEU A 365 10.32 -4.66 9.36
C LEU A 365 10.84 -3.85 10.55
N GLY A 366 10.16 -2.75 10.88
CA GLY A 366 10.47 -1.89 12.03
C GLY A 366 10.60 -2.68 13.34
N LYS A 367 9.77 -3.71 13.53
CA LYS A 367 9.80 -4.62 14.70
C LYS A 367 11.09 -5.45 14.86
N GLN A 368 11.93 -5.52 13.82
CA GLN A 368 13.24 -6.18 13.87
C GLN A 368 14.32 -5.28 14.50
N PHE A 369 14.12 -3.96 14.52
CA PHE A 369 15.07 -3.00 15.11
C PHE A 369 14.86 -2.88 16.61
N ARG A 370 15.53 -3.76 17.38
CA ARG A 370 15.32 -3.95 18.83
C ARG A 370 16.46 -3.44 19.72
N THR A 371 17.48 -2.84 19.12
CA THR A 371 18.65 -2.34 19.85
C THR A 371 18.90 -0.87 19.56
N LEU A 372 19.65 -0.20 20.43
CA LEU A 372 20.15 1.17 20.20
C LEU A 372 21.48 1.19 19.43
N ARG A 373 21.88 0.05 18.80
CA ARG A 373 23.04 0.05 17.92
C ARG A 373 22.74 0.89 16.67
N PRO A 374 23.76 1.49 16.01
CA PRO A 374 23.53 2.29 14.81
C PRO A 374 22.72 1.55 13.75
N LEU A 375 21.77 2.25 13.10
CA LEU A 375 20.85 1.70 12.09
C LEU A 375 21.59 0.89 11.02
N LYS A 376 22.71 1.43 10.52
CA LYS A 376 23.58 0.77 9.54
C LYS A 376 24.01 -0.64 9.95
N SER A 377 24.36 -0.84 11.23
CA SER A 377 24.85 -2.13 11.73
C SER A 377 23.72 -3.15 11.84
N GLN A 378 22.53 -2.70 12.24
CA GLN A 378 21.35 -3.56 12.33
C GLN A 378 20.86 -3.96 10.93
N ILE A 379 20.87 -3.06 9.94
CA ILE A 379 20.52 -3.38 8.55
C ILE A 379 21.46 -4.48 7.99
N LEU A 380 22.77 -4.32 8.16
CA LEU A 380 23.72 -5.32 7.64
C LEU A 380 23.54 -6.70 8.31
N GLU A 381 23.25 -6.74 9.61
CA GLU A 381 22.97 -7.98 10.34
C GLU A 381 21.66 -8.64 9.88
N LEU A 382 20.60 -7.86 9.69
CA LEU A 382 19.31 -8.37 9.20
C LEU A 382 19.40 -8.93 7.77
N LEU A 383 20.39 -8.47 7.01
CA LEU A 383 20.66 -8.94 5.65
C LEU A 383 21.75 -10.03 5.59
N GLY A 384 22.33 -10.42 6.73
CA GLY A 384 23.39 -11.45 6.80
C GLY A 384 24.75 -11.00 6.24
N VAL A 385 24.95 -9.70 6.01
CA VAL A 385 26.14 -9.12 5.36
C VAL A 385 26.95 -8.22 6.31
N GLN A 386 26.93 -8.51 7.61
CA GLN A 386 27.62 -7.73 8.66
C GLN A 386 29.14 -7.65 8.53
N HIS A 387 29.75 -8.46 7.66
CA HIS A 387 31.18 -8.41 7.36
C HIS A 387 31.53 -7.33 6.33
N LEU A 388 30.54 -6.80 5.59
CA LEU A 388 30.72 -5.67 4.69
C LEU A 388 30.79 -4.35 5.47
N GLN A 389 31.53 -3.39 4.91
CA GLN A 389 31.42 -2.00 5.33
C GLN A 389 30.15 -1.39 4.75
N TRP A 390 29.52 -0.49 5.51
CA TRP A 390 28.23 0.13 5.13
C TRP A 390 28.28 0.86 3.78
N ASP A 391 29.36 1.60 3.52
CA ASP A 391 29.53 2.32 2.25
C ASP A 391 29.73 1.36 1.07
N ASP A 392 30.50 0.28 1.27
CA ASP A 392 30.68 -0.77 0.26
C ASP A 392 29.34 -1.44 -0.07
N PHE A 393 28.52 -1.75 0.95
CA PHE A 393 27.19 -2.32 0.75
C PHE A 393 26.30 -1.42 -0.13
N LEU A 394 26.18 -0.12 0.17
CA LEU A 394 25.37 0.80 -0.63
C LEU A 394 25.91 0.97 -2.05
N LYS A 395 27.23 1.05 -2.23
CA LYS A 395 27.87 1.12 -3.56
C LYS A 395 27.65 -0.14 -4.38
N THR A 396 27.63 -1.31 -3.73
CA THR A 396 27.33 -2.59 -4.36
C THR A 396 25.87 -2.64 -4.81
N LEU A 397 24.91 -2.24 -3.96
CA LEU A 397 23.50 -2.14 -4.35
C LEU A 397 23.26 -1.12 -5.47
N ASP A 398 23.90 0.05 -5.42
CA ASP A 398 23.81 1.03 -6.51
C ASP A 398 24.43 0.49 -7.81
N THR A 399 25.41 -0.42 -7.73
CA THR A 399 25.90 -1.15 -8.91
C THR A 399 24.89 -2.16 -9.42
N ALA A 400 24.32 -2.98 -8.53
CA ALA A 400 23.26 -3.93 -8.85
C ALA A 400 22.08 -3.23 -9.57
N SER A 401 21.69 -2.03 -9.14
CA SER A 401 20.62 -1.25 -9.78
C SER A 401 20.84 -1.02 -11.29
N LYS A 402 22.11 -0.84 -11.70
CA LYS A 402 22.49 -0.60 -13.10
C LYS A 402 22.46 -1.89 -13.92
N VAL A 403 22.87 -3.01 -13.32
CA VAL A 403 22.83 -4.35 -13.93
C VAL A 403 21.38 -4.78 -14.13
N TYR A 404 20.55 -4.67 -13.08
CA TYR A 404 19.12 -4.97 -13.13
C TYR A 404 18.27 -3.91 -13.84
N LYS A 405 18.88 -2.79 -14.26
CA LYS A 405 18.22 -1.67 -14.96
C LYS A 405 16.94 -1.19 -14.25
N THR A 406 17.00 -1.15 -12.92
CA THR A 406 15.90 -0.65 -12.07
C THR A 406 16.44 -0.01 -10.80
N ARG A 407 15.69 0.93 -10.22
CA ARG A 407 15.99 1.39 -8.86
C ARG A 407 15.65 0.29 -7.86
N ILE A 408 16.54 0.05 -6.91
CA ILE A 408 16.33 -0.93 -5.84
C ILE A 408 15.58 -0.25 -4.69
N PRO A 409 14.30 -0.62 -4.42
CA PRO A 409 13.61 -0.13 -3.25
C PRO A 409 14.17 -0.82 -1.99
N ILE A 410 14.52 0.00 -1.01
CA ILE A 410 14.76 -0.41 0.38
C ILE A 410 13.52 -0.01 1.16
N ILE A 411 12.73 -0.99 1.57
CA ILE A 411 11.41 -0.79 2.15
C ILE A 411 11.52 -1.07 3.65
N ILE A 412 11.12 -0.09 4.48
CA ILE A 412 11.06 -0.24 5.93
C ILE A 412 9.61 -0.11 6.37
N ASP A 413 8.99 -1.25 6.68
CA ASP A 413 7.59 -1.32 7.11
C ASP A 413 7.45 -1.09 8.62
N GLY A 414 6.64 -0.11 8.99
CA GLY A 414 6.25 0.13 10.38
C GLY A 414 7.37 0.72 11.26
N LEU A 415 7.90 1.90 10.92
CA LEU A 415 8.93 2.57 11.75
C LEU A 415 8.52 2.68 13.24
N ASN A 416 7.24 2.94 13.49
CA ASN A 416 6.64 3.02 14.83
C ASN A 416 6.60 1.67 15.59
N GLU A 417 7.06 0.57 15.01
CA GLU A 417 7.14 -0.75 15.66
C GLU A 417 8.55 -1.06 16.20
N ALA A 418 9.53 -0.20 15.94
CA ALA A 418 10.86 -0.33 16.53
C ALA A 418 10.80 0.01 18.02
N VAL A 419 11.08 -0.99 18.87
CA VAL A 419 11.00 -0.87 20.33
C VAL A 419 12.27 -1.39 20.99
N VAL A 420 12.71 -0.71 22.05
CA VAL A 420 13.82 -1.13 22.92
C VAL A 420 13.29 -1.19 24.34
N ASN A 421 13.43 -2.36 24.98
CA ASN A 421 12.92 -2.61 26.33
C ASN A 421 11.44 -2.20 26.51
N GLY A 422 10.62 -2.48 25.49
CA GLY A 422 9.19 -2.19 25.48
C GLY A 422 8.80 -0.74 25.21
N LYS A 423 9.74 0.21 25.11
CA LYS A 423 9.49 1.61 24.76
C LYS A 423 9.83 1.87 23.30
N LEU A 424 9.24 2.92 22.72
CA LEU A 424 9.59 3.35 21.36
C LEU A 424 11.10 3.61 21.26
N SER A 425 11.70 3.07 20.20
CA SER A 425 13.11 3.29 19.91
C SER A 425 13.33 4.71 19.41
N THR A 426 14.43 5.35 19.85
CA THR A 426 14.87 6.64 19.30
C THR A 426 15.67 6.49 18.00
N ILE A 427 15.94 5.25 17.56
CA ILE A 427 16.81 4.97 16.41
C ILE A 427 16.44 5.75 15.15
N TRP A 428 15.15 5.91 14.87
CA TRP A 428 14.71 6.65 13.69
C TRP A 428 14.95 8.15 13.86
N LYS A 429 14.66 8.70 15.04
CA LYS A 429 14.95 10.11 15.35
C LYS A 429 16.43 10.41 15.19
N ASP A 430 17.28 9.50 15.63
CA ASP A 430 18.73 9.69 15.69
C ASP A 430 19.39 9.45 14.31
N ASP A 431 18.96 8.43 13.56
CA ASP A 431 19.68 7.96 12.36
C ASP A 431 18.94 8.19 11.03
N LEU A 432 17.60 8.32 11.02
CA LEU A 432 16.81 8.42 9.77
C LEU A 432 17.17 9.65 8.92
N PRO A 433 17.37 10.87 9.47
CA PRO A 433 17.76 12.02 8.65
C PRO A 433 19.09 11.82 7.92
N GLY A 434 20.07 11.24 8.61
CA GLY A 434 21.36 10.89 8.01
C GLY A 434 21.23 9.80 6.95
N PHE A 435 20.39 8.80 7.19
CA PHE A 435 20.13 7.73 6.24
C PHE A 435 19.41 8.22 4.97
N LEU A 436 18.40 9.09 5.10
CA LEU A 436 17.72 9.74 3.98
C LEU A 436 18.69 10.52 3.09
N ASN A 437 19.56 11.33 3.70
CA ASN A 437 20.56 12.10 2.97
C ASN A 437 21.56 11.19 2.22
N LEU A 438 22.00 10.11 2.88
CA LEU A 438 22.92 9.15 2.29
C LEU A 438 22.30 8.42 1.10
N ILE A 439 21.08 7.88 1.23
CA ILE A 439 20.35 7.25 0.11
C ILE A 439 20.15 8.26 -1.04
N GLY A 440 19.90 9.54 -0.73
CA GLY A 440 19.80 10.61 -1.73
C GLY A 440 21.02 10.77 -2.64
N SER A 441 22.20 10.33 -2.21
CA SER A 441 23.43 10.33 -3.00
C SER A 441 23.53 9.17 -4.01
N PHE A 442 22.76 8.10 -3.82
CA PHE A 442 22.74 6.91 -4.70
C PHE A 442 21.46 6.90 -5.55
N LYS A 443 21.58 7.24 -6.83
CA LYS A 443 20.41 7.37 -7.72
C LYS A 443 19.76 6.03 -8.08
N GLY A 444 20.51 4.94 -7.98
CA GLY A 444 20.00 3.58 -8.13
C GLY A 444 19.20 3.06 -6.94
N LEU A 445 19.16 3.79 -5.82
CA LEU A 445 18.45 3.38 -4.62
C LEU A 445 17.20 4.24 -4.40
N PHE A 446 16.23 3.66 -3.70
CA PHE A 446 14.99 4.34 -3.34
C PHE A 446 14.50 3.88 -1.97
N LEU A 447 14.28 4.79 -1.04
CA LEU A 447 13.82 4.45 0.31
C LEU A 447 12.30 4.57 0.43
N VAL A 448 11.63 3.48 0.81
CA VAL A 448 10.18 3.47 1.09
C VAL A 448 10.01 3.32 2.60
N ILE A 449 9.48 4.33 3.29
CA ILE A 449 9.21 4.26 4.73
C ILE A 449 7.71 4.27 5.00
N LEU A 450 7.25 3.32 5.81
CA LEU A 450 5.85 3.21 6.21
C LEU A 450 5.70 3.39 7.71
N TYR A 451 4.80 4.26 8.15
CA TYR A 451 4.55 4.49 9.57
C TYR A 451 3.15 5.03 9.87
N ARG A 452 2.77 5.04 11.14
CA ARG A 452 1.52 5.64 11.62
C ARG A 452 1.72 7.15 11.88
N PRO A 453 0.90 8.05 11.31
CA PRO A 453 1.11 9.50 11.42
C PRO A 453 1.23 10.02 12.87
N ILE A 454 0.57 9.39 13.83
CA ILE A 454 0.63 9.79 15.25
C ILE A 454 2.02 9.64 15.90
N TYR A 455 2.94 8.92 15.26
CA TYR A 455 4.33 8.75 15.72
C TYR A 455 5.31 9.67 15.02
N GLU A 456 4.85 10.60 14.17
CA GLU A 456 5.71 11.42 13.33
C GLU A 456 6.71 12.27 14.15
N SER A 457 6.27 12.86 15.25
CA SER A 457 7.14 13.62 16.17
C SER A 457 8.18 12.74 16.86
N TYR A 458 7.90 11.45 17.07
CA TYR A 458 8.84 10.49 17.64
C TYR A 458 9.84 9.97 16.61
N ILE A 459 9.43 9.86 15.35
CA ILE A 459 10.28 9.39 14.24
C ILE A 459 11.26 10.47 13.80
N TYR A 460 10.84 11.74 13.77
CA TYR A 460 11.68 12.83 13.25
C TYR A 460 12.16 13.81 14.32
N GLY A 461 11.53 13.86 15.50
CA GLY A 461 11.81 14.90 16.49
C GLY A 461 11.13 16.23 16.14
N GLU A 462 11.78 17.34 16.50
CA GLU A 462 11.26 18.70 16.25
C GLU A 462 11.40 19.13 14.78
N GLU A 463 12.42 18.65 14.08
CA GLU A 463 12.70 19.02 12.69
C GLU A 463 12.56 17.82 11.76
N LYS A 464 11.47 17.82 10.96
CA LYS A 464 11.26 16.81 9.93
C LYS A 464 12.02 17.16 8.65
N PRO A 465 12.84 16.25 8.09
CA PRO A 465 13.45 16.45 6.79
C PRO A 465 12.38 16.54 5.69
N VAL A 466 12.64 17.36 4.67
CA VAL A 466 11.72 17.50 3.54
C VAL A 466 11.74 16.22 2.70
N ILE A 467 10.64 15.47 2.75
CA ILE A 467 10.38 14.32 1.88
C ILE A 467 9.35 14.77 0.84
N GLU A 468 9.82 14.96 -0.40
CA GLU A 468 8.99 15.55 -1.47
C GLU A 468 7.83 14.66 -1.93
N TRP A 469 7.91 13.35 -1.65
CA TRP A 469 6.86 12.40 -2.01
C TRP A 469 6.28 11.74 -0.75
N SER A 470 5.05 12.12 -0.41
CA SER A 470 4.33 11.67 0.77
C SER A 470 2.93 11.23 0.36
N HIS A 471 2.49 10.08 0.88
CA HIS A 471 1.17 9.54 0.61
C HIS A 471 0.50 9.03 1.87
N SER A 472 -0.83 9.10 1.92
CA SER A 472 -1.62 8.49 2.99
C SER A 472 -2.48 7.36 2.43
N LEU A 473 -2.34 6.16 2.98
CA LEU A 473 -3.22 5.04 2.63
C LEU A 473 -4.53 5.19 3.41
N SER A 474 -5.64 5.32 2.70
CA SER A 474 -6.96 5.02 3.25
C SER A 474 -7.12 3.50 3.33
N GLY A 475 -7.76 2.97 4.38
CA GLY A 475 -7.98 1.52 4.56
C GLY A 475 -8.68 0.85 3.37
N LEU A 476 -8.83 -0.48 3.44
CA LEU A 476 -9.44 -1.29 2.37
C LEU A 476 -10.75 -0.68 1.87
N ARG A 477 -10.85 -0.45 0.55
CA ARG A 477 -12.12 -0.17 -0.11
C ARG A 477 -12.96 -1.47 -0.09
N SER A 478 -14.29 -1.32 -0.06
CA SER A 478 -15.32 -2.37 0.10
C SER A 478 -15.21 -3.63 -0.79
N MET A 479 -14.37 -3.62 -1.84
CA MET A 479 -14.10 -4.78 -2.70
C MET A 479 -13.31 -5.91 -2.02
N GLY A 480 -12.75 -5.70 -0.82
CA GLY A 480 -12.01 -6.73 -0.08
C GLY A 480 -12.89 -7.81 0.59
N VAL A 481 -14.10 -7.46 1.02
CA VAL A 481 -14.97 -8.41 1.77
C VAL A 481 -15.33 -9.61 0.92
N GLN A 482 -15.84 -9.38 -0.30
CA GLN A 482 -16.27 -10.48 -1.17
C GLN A 482 -15.09 -11.40 -1.55
N LYS A 483 -13.91 -10.84 -1.86
CA LYS A 483 -12.72 -11.67 -2.14
C LYS A 483 -12.35 -12.61 -1.00
N TYR A 484 -12.50 -12.14 0.24
CA TYR A 484 -12.28 -12.99 1.41
C TYR A 484 -13.38 -14.06 1.55
N LEU A 485 -14.65 -13.70 1.36
CA LEU A 485 -15.73 -14.69 1.41
C LEU A 485 -15.55 -15.78 0.35
N ASP A 486 -15.23 -15.38 -0.89
CA ASP A 486 -14.98 -16.29 -2.01
C ASP A 486 -13.79 -17.21 -1.72
N HIS A 487 -12.68 -16.67 -1.22
CA HIS A 487 -11.47 -17.45 -0.91
C HIS A 487 -11.69 -18.49 0.19
N TYR A 488 -12.58 -18.22 1.15
CA TYR A 488 -12.91 -19.15 2.23
C TYR A 488 -14.19 -19.96 1.94
N ASN A 489 -14.68 -19.94 0.69
CA ASN A 489 -15.86 -20.68 0.23
C ASN A 489 -17.12 -20.42 1.08
N LEU A 490 -17.39 -19.13 1.36
CA LEU A 490 -18.54 -18.66 2.14
C LEU A 490 -19.56 -17.95 1.24
N ASP A 491 -20.71 -18.59 1.01
CA ASP A 491 -21.87 -17.96 0.34
C ASP A 491 -22.93 -17.54 1.37
N ILE A 492 -22.73 -16.33 1.92
CA ILE A 492 -23.48 -15.85 3.09
C ILE A 492 -24.01 -14.42 2.88
N LYS A 493 -25.13 -14.13 3.53
CA LYS A 493 -25.71 -12.77 3.54
C LYS A 493 -25.37 -12.07 4.84
N ILE A 494 -24.54 -11.02 4.75
CA ILE A 494 -24.09 -10.21 5.89
C ILE A 494 -25.06 -9.03 6.10
N PRO A 495 -25.61 -8.85 7.32
CA PRO A 495 -26.32 -7.62 7.71
C PRO A 495 -25.49 -6.34 7.51
N SER A 496 -26.12 -5.23 7.14
CA SER A 496 -25.41 -3.95 6.89
C SER A 496 -24.51 -3.51 8.06
N ARG A 497 -24.95 -3.70 9.30
CA ARG A 497 -24.15 -3.35 10.50
C ARG A 497 -23.00 -4.32 10.75
N LEU A 498 -23.21 -5.63 10.54
CA LEU A 498 -22.12 -6.60 10.56
C LEU A 498 -21.10 -6.33 9.45
N PHE A 499 -21.57 -5.85 8.29
CA PHE A 499 -20.72 -5.44 7.18
C PHE A 499 -19.82 -4.25 7.54
N GLU A 500 -20.32 -3.26 8.30
CA GLU A 500 -19.48 -2.15 8.81
C GLU A 500 -18.32 -2.66 9.67
N ILE A 501 -18.54 -3.71 10.48
CA ILE A 501 -17.50 -4.34 11.30
C ILE A 501 -16.54 -5.16 10.43
N LEU A 502 -17.08 -5.94 9.49
CA LEU A 502 -16.30 -6.80 8.57
C LEU A 502 -15.56 -6.01 7.49
N ASN A 503 -15.82 -4.70 7.33
CA ASN A 503 -14.92 -3.82 6.56
C ASN A 503 -13.52 -3.72 7.20
N ASN A 504 -13.37 -4.13 8.46
CA ASN A 504 -12.07 -4.30 9.07
C ASN A 504 -11.42 -5.62 8.62
N PRO A 505 -10.25 -5.60 7.94
CA PRO A 505 -9.62 -6.82 7.44
C PRO A 505 -9.28 -7.86 8.52
N LEU A 506 -9.00 -7.43 9.75
CA LEU A 506 -8.71 -8.38 10.83
C LEU A 506 -9.98 -9.16 11.22
N PHE A 507 -11.10 -8.46 11.43
CA PHE A 507 -12.36 -9.11 11.78
C PHE A 507 -12.91 -9.94 10.64
N LEU A 508 -12.81 -9.44 9.41
CA LEU A 508 -13.12 -10.21 8.20
C LEU A 508 -12.35 -11.51 8.15
N ARG A 509 -11.03 -11.47 8.36
CA ARG A 509 -10.20 -12.66 8.34
C ARG A 509 -10.58 -13.64 9.45
N ILE A 510 -10.76 -13.18 10.69
CA ILE A 510 -11.16 -14.06 11.80
C ILE A 510 -12.51 -14.70 11.49
N PHE A 511 -13.47 -13.91 11.00
CA PHE A 511 -14.78 -14.41 10.59
C PHE A 511 -14.64 -15.50 9.53
N CYS A 512 -13.91 -15.23 8.44
CA CYS A 512 -13.68 -16.20 7.38
C CYS A 512 -12.95 -17.46 7.85
N GLU A 513 -11.91 -17.33 8.68
CA GLU A 513 -11.17 -18.46 9.26
C GLU A 513 -12.00 -19.27 10.29
N THR A 514 -13.03 -18.68 10.88
CA THR A 514 -13.89 -19.34 11.88
C THR A 514 -14.99 -20.15 11.21
N TYR A 515 -15.56 -19.62 10.13
CA TYR A 515 -16.78 -20.15 9.51
C TYR A 515 -16.53 -20.81 8.15
N GLY A 516 -15.37 -20.56 7.53
CA GLY A 516 -15.01 -21.05 6.20
C GLY A 516 -13.68 -21.80 6.17
N ASN A 517 -13.49 -22.58 5.12
CA ASN A 517 -12.25 -23.31 4.86
C ASN A 517 -11.91 -23.23 3.36
N PRO A 518 -10.75 -22.66 2.97
CA PRO A 518 -10.35 -22.57 1.56
C PRO A 518 -10.23 -23.94 0.87
N ASP A 519 -9.99 -25.01 1.64
CA ASP A 519 -9.76 -26.36 1.12
C ASP A 519 -11.06 -27.20 0.98
N GLU A 520 -12.23 -26.66 1.36
CA GLU A 520 -13.53 -27.37 1.33
C GLU A 520 -14.49 -26.80 0.27
N GLU A 521 -15.32 -27.66 -0.33
CA GLU A 521 -16.12 -27.35 -1.53
C GLU A 521 -17.26 -26.34 -1.32
N ILE A 522 -17.73 -26.13 -0.08
CA ILE A 522 -18.57 -25.01 0.45
C ILE A 522 -18.72 -25.27 1.97
N SER A 523 -18.38 -24.30 2.82
CA SER A 523 -18.40 -24.52 4.28
C SER A 523 -19.75 -24.18 4.93
N LEU A 524 -20.43 -23.14 4.43
CA LEU A 524 -21.74 -22.67 4.92
C LEU A 524 -22.51 -22.05 3.76
N ASP A 525 -23.73 -22.52 3.53
CA ASP A 525 -24.56 -22.11 2.40
C ASP A 525 -25.84 -21.41 2.90
N HIS A 526 -26.15 -20.24 2.35
CA HIS A 526 -27.44 -19.54 2.48
C HIS A 526 -27.90 -19.15 3.91
N GLN A 527 -26.97 -18.99 4.87
CA GLN A 527 -27.34 -18.58 6.24
C GLN A 527 -27.39 -17.04 6.40
N ILE A 528 -28.45 -16.52 7.03
CA ILE A 528 -28.52 -15.12 7.46
C ILE A 528 -27.82 -15.03 8.82
N PHE A 529 -26.72 -14.27 8.88
CA PHE A 529 -26.01 -14.02 10.12
C PHE A 529 -26.75 -12.96 10.94
N SER A 530 -26.78 -13.11 12.27
CA SER A 530 -27.22 -12.06 13.20
C SER A 530 -26.02 -11.28 13.74
N GLU A 531 -26.27 -10.17 14.43
CA GLU A 531 -25.16 -9.43 15.06
C GLU A 531 -24.55 -10.16 16.27
N LEU A 532 -25.24 -11.15 16.85
CA LEU A 532 -24.67 -12.03 17.89
C LEU A 532 -23.42 -12.77 17.42
N TYR A 533 -23.26 -13.02 16.13
CA TYR A 533 -22.05 -13.64 15.60
C TYR A 533 -20.81 -12.79 15.90
N THR A 534 -20.95 -11.48 16.14
CA THR A 534 -19.86 -10.65 16.66
C THR A 534 -19.31 -11.19 17.99
N ILE A 535 -20.18 -11.61 18.91
CA ILE A 535 -19.76 -12.22 20.17
C ILE A 535 -18.99 -13.51 19.92
N GLU A 536 -19.45 -14.33 18.97
CA GLU A 536 -18.77 -15.58 18.62
C GLU A 536 -17.40 -15.34 17.97
N ILE A 537 -17.31 -14.41 17.01
CA ILE A 537 -16.06 -13.94 16.39
C ILE A 537 -15.07 -13.49 17.47
N PHE A 538 -15.51 -12.66 18.42
CA PHE A 538 -14.65 -12.20 19.51
C PHE A 538 -14.25 -13.32 20.46
N ARG A 539 -15.14 -14.28 20.75
CA ARG A 539 -14.79 -15.46 21.56
C ARG A 539 -13.74 -16.33 20.87
N GLU A 540 -13.92 -16.62 19.59
CA GLU A 540 -12.97 -17.45 18.85
C GLU A 540 -11.64 -16.74 18.67
N PHE A 541 -11.67 -15.43 18.37
CA PHE A 541 -10.47 -14.58 18.36
C PHE A 541 -9.68 -14.66 19.68
N ILE A 542 -10.36 -14.45 20.81
CA ILE A 542 -9.75 -14.53 22.14
C ILE A 542 -9.18 -15.92 22.43
N LYS A 543 -9.91 -16.97 22.05
CA LYS A 543 -9.48 -18.36 22.22
C LYS A 543 -8.20 -18.64 21.43
N ASN A 544 -8.15 -18.24 20.16
CA ASN A 544 -6.97 -18.39 19.31
C ASN A 544 -5.78 -17.60 19.85
N GLU A 545 -6.00 -16.36 20.28
CA GLU A 545 -4.94 -15.56 20.90
C GLU A 545 -4.46 -16.13 22.24
N ASN A 546 -5.35 -16.75 23.04
CA ASN A 546 -4.97 -17.45 24.26
C ASN A 546 -4.10 -18.68 23.97
N ILE A 547 -4.45 -19.48 22.96
CA ILE A 547 -3.66 -20.65 22.55
C ILE A 547 -2.24 -20.22 22.15
N ASP A 548 -2.13 -19.20 21.31
CA ASP A 548 -0.84 -18.66 20.87
C ASP A 548 -0.04 -18.04 22.03
N PHE A 549 -0.70 -17.28 22.90
CA PHE A 549 -0.10 -16.72 24.10
C PHE A 549 0.48 -17.83 24.98
N ASN A 550 -0.30 -18.89 25.23
CA ASN A 550 0.12 -20.02 26.05
C ASN A 550 1.27 -20.79 25.40
N LYS A 551 1.20 -21.05 24.09
CA LYS A 551 2.27 -21.70 23.32
C LYS A 551 3.57 -20.92 23.39
N SER A 552 3.52 -19.61 23.13
CA SER A 552 4.71 -18.77 23.20
C SER A 552 5.29 -18.71 24.61
N SER A 553 4.44 -18.77 25.64
CA SER A 553 4.80 -18.63 27.06
C SER A 553 5.17 -19.94 27.74
N ASN A 554 5.23 -21.07 27.01
CA ASN A 554 5.41 -22.41 27.56
C ASN A 554 4.41 -22.74 28.69
N LEU A 555 3.17 -22.27 28.56
CA LEU A 555 2.06 -22.54 29.48
C LEU A 555 1.21 -23.71 28.96
N SER A 556 0.43 -24.32 29.86
CA SER A 556 -0.60 -25.27 29.45
C SER A 556 -1.58 -24.63 28.47
N PRO A 557 -2.05 -25.34 27.42
CA PRO A 557 -3.02 -24.81 26.45
C PRO A 557 -4.28 -24.20 27.09
N ASN A 558 -4.70 -24.73 28.25
CA ASN A 558 -5.90 -24.30 28.97
C ASN A 558 -5.65 -23.20 30.02
N SER A 559 -4.44 -22.68 30.11
CA SER A 559 -4.10 -21.59 31.04
C SER A 559 -4.99 -20.36 30.79
N GLN A 560 -5.45 -19.74 31.87
CA GLN A 560 -6.33 -18.57 31.88
C GLN A 560 -5.57 -17.27 32.16
N ILE A 561 -4.23 -17.30 32.18
CA ILE A 561 -3.40 -16.14 32.50
C ILE A 561 -3.71 -14.98 31.56
N PHE A 562 -3.75 -15.24 30.25
CA PHE A 562 -4.09 -14.26 29.23
C PHE A 562 -5.43 -13.57 29.49
N MET A 563 -6.50 -14.36 29.71
CA MET A 563 -7.82 -13.82 30.01
C MET A 563 -7.86 -13.06 31.32
N GLY A 564 -7.14 -13.53 32.35
CA GLY A 564 -6.98 -12.81 33.60
C GLY A 564 -6.36 -11.42 33.38
N LYS A 565 -5.31 -11.33 32.56
CA LYS A 565 -4.65 -10.06 32.23
C LYS A 565 -5.55 -9.11 31.42
N ILE A 566 -6.26 -9.62 30.42
CA ILE A 566 -7.22 -8.80 29.63
C ILE A 566 -8.33 -8.25 30.53
N LYS A 567 -8.88 -9.07 31.44
CA LYS A 567 -9.92 -8.64 32.39
C LYS A 567 -9.42 -7.60 33.38
N LEU A 568 -8.16 -7.69 33.82
CA LEU A 568 -7.56 -6.66 34.68
C LEU A 568 -7.50 -5.29 33.98
N ILE A 569 -7.13 -5.26 32.70
CA ILE A 569 -7.12 -4.02 31.91
C ILE A 569 -8.56 -3.49 31.71
N ALA A 570 -9.51 -4.36 31.40
CA ALA A 570 -10.91 -3.97 31.24
C ALA A 570 -11.51 -3.38 32.51
N LYS A 571 -11.24 -4.01 33.66
CA LYS A 571 -11.61 -3.48 34.98
C LYS A 571 -10.99 -2.10 35.20
N LEU A 572 -9.70 -1.92 34.90
CA LEU A 572 -9.04 -0.63 35.08
C LEU A 572 -9.66 0.47 34.20
N PHE A 573 -9.99 0.16 32.94
CA PHE A 573 -10.63 1.10 32.02
C PHE A 573 -12.00 1.53 32.57
N TRP A 574 -12.79 0.56 33.04
CA TRP A 574 -14.09 0.79 33.64
C TRP A 574 -14.03 1.61 34.93
N GLU A 575 -13.12 1.28 35.86
CA GLU A 575 -13.01 1.96 37.15
C GLU A 575 -12.53 3.41 37.01
N ASN A 576 -11.64 3.67 36.05
CA ASN A 576 -11.08 4.99 35.80
C ASN A 576 -11.87 5.81 34.76
N LEU A 577 -12.94 5.25 34.18
CA LEU A 577 -13.72 5.87 33.11
C LEU A 577 -12.84 6.34 31.93
N THR A 578 -11.93 5.48 31.49
CA THR A 578 -10.96 5.78 30.44
C THR A 578 -10.99 4.76 29.30
N ARG A 579 -10.56 5.19 28.11
CA ARG A 579 -10.34 4.33 26.94
C ARG A 579 -8.88 3.89 26.78
N SER A 580 -7.96 4.44 27.57
CA SER A 580 -6.53 4.16 27.48
C SER A 580 -5.81 4.36 28.82
N ILE A 581 -4.64 3.75 28.97
CA ILE A 581 -3.75 3.92 30.12
C ILE A 581 -2.31 4.14 29.64
N THR A 582 -1.47 4.76 30.47
CA THR A 582 -0.05 4.93 30.15
C THR A 582 0.64 3.57 30.02
N LEU A 583 1.71 3.49 29.22
CA LEU A 583 2.51 2.28 29.07
C LEU A 583 3.07 1.80 30.42
N SER A 584 3.52 2.74 31.26
CA SER A 584 3.97 2.42 32.63
C SER A 584 2.85 1.83 33.49
N SER A 585 1.63 2.36 33.37
CA SER A 585 0.46 1.78 34.06
C SER A 585 0.12 0.39 33.52
N PHE A 586 0.27 0.17 32.21
CA PHE A 586 0.09 -1.15 31.60
C PHE A 586 1.12 -2.15 32.15
N PHE A 587 2.40 -1.80 32.20
CA PHE A 587 3.44 -2.65 32.79
C PHE A 587 3.16 -2.96 34.25
N ASN A 588 2.75 -1.96 35.04
CA ASN A 588 2.44 -2.17 36.46
C ASN A 588 1.28 -3.15 36.67
N VAL A 589 0.22 -3.06 35.86
CA VAL A 589 -0.92 -4.00 35.96
C VAL A 589 -0.55 -5.41 35.51
N ILE A 590 0.29 -5.53 34.48
CA ILE A 590 0.61 -6.81 33.85
C ILE A 590 1.74 -7.53 34.58
N GLU A 591 2.82 -6.84 34.94
CA GLU A 591 4.03 -7.41 35.56
C GLU A 591 4.13 -7.15 37.06
N GLY A 592 3.40 -6.16 37.59
CA GLY A 592 3.52 -5.71 38.98
C GLY A 592 4.57 -4.63 39.23
N ASN A 593 5.24 -4.15 38.17
CA ASN A 593 6.22 -3.05 38.21
C ASN A 593 6.04 -2.15 36.98
N ASP A 594 6.41 -0.87 37.09
CA ASP A 594 6.35 0.12 36.01
C ASP A 594 7.50 0.00 34.99
N VAL A 595 8.50 -0.83 35.28
CA VAL A 595 9.63 -1.16 34.40
C VAL A 595 9.74 -2.68 34.22
N VAL A 596 9.99 -3.12 32.99
CA VAL A 596 10.14 -4.53 32.63
C VAL A 596 11.62 -4.87 32.46
N GLU A 597 12.20 -5.57 33.43
CA GLU A 597 13.63 -5.93 33.41
C GLU A 597 13.99 -6.86 32.24
N ASN A 598 13.16 -7.88 31.98
CA ASN A 598 13.38 -8.87 30.92
C ASN A 598 12.31 -8.78 29.83
N TRP A 599 12.33 -7.68 29.06
CA TRP A 599 11.33 -7.39 28.02
C TRP A 599 11.07 -8.58 27.09
N GLU A 600 12.13 -9.23 26.61
CA GLU A 600 12.05 -10.26 25.57
C GLU A 600 11.19 -11.48 25.94
N ILE A 601 11.07 -11.79 27.24
CA ILE A 601 10.27 -12.92 27.76
C ILE A 601 9.02 -12.49 28.52
N SER A 602 8.81 -11.18 28.70
CA SER A 602 7.74 -10.60 29.52
C SER A 602 6.33 -10.87 29.01
N THR A 603 5.35 -10.81 29.91
CA THR A 603 3.93 -10.95 29.55
C THR A 603 3.47 -9.75 28.73
N SER A 604 3.94 -8.55 29.08
CA SER A 604 3.63 -7.28 28.44
C SER A 604 4.02 -7.29 26.98
N LYS A 605 5.25 -7.75 26.66
CA LYS A 605 5.70 -7.92 25.27
C LYS A 605 4.77 -8.84 24.49
N ARG A 606 4.43 -10.01 25.05
CA ARG A 606 3.57 -10.99 24.36
C ARG A 606 2.17 -10.45 24.08
N LEU A 607 1.63 -9.62 24.97
CA LEU A 607 0.35 -8.95 24.78
C LEU A 607 0.42 -7.80 23.75
N LEU A 608 1.57 -7.10 23.66
CA LEU A 608 1.74 -5.92 22.80
C LEU A 608 2.24 -6.23 21.38
N ASP A 609 3.20 -7.17 21.21
CA ASP A 609 3.93 -7.42 19.95
C ASP A 609 3.05 -7.86 18.78
N LYS A 610 1.90 -8.49 19.07
CA LYS A 610 0.98 -8.93 18.01
C LYS A 610 0.21 -7.76 17.39
N GLY A 611 -0.06 -6.71 18.17
CA GLY A 611 -0.88 -5.56 17.77
C GLY A 611 -2.34 -5.92 17.44
N LEU A 612 -2.80 -7.11 17.84
CA LEU A 612 -4.14 -7.62 17.55
C LEU A 612 -5.14 -7.23 18.63
N ILE A 613 -4.72 -7.27 19.90
CA ILE A 613 -5.58 -6.94 21.05
C ILE A 613 -5.35 -5.52 21.57
N PHE A 614 -4.08 -5.13 21.67
CA PHE A 614 -3.69 -3.83 22.15
C PHE A 614 -2.99 -3.04 21.05
N ASN A 615 -3.32 -1.77 20.96
CA ASN A 615 -2.60 -0.78 20.18
C ASN A 615 -1.89 0.19 21.14
N ARG A 616 -0.81 0.78 20.61
CA ARG A 616 -0.11 1.89 21.23
C ARG A 616 -0.42 3.17 20.47
N SER A 617 -0.39 4.28 21.19
CA SER A 617 -0.44 5.62 20.63
C SER A 617 0.32 6.58 21.53
N VAL A 618 0.67 7.75 21.01
CA VAL A 618 1.26 8.83 21.78
C VAL A 618 0.19 9.89 21.96
N LEU A 619 -0.16 10.19 23.21
CA LEU A 619 -1.09 11.26 23.59
C LEU A 619 -0.40 12.15 24.62
N ASP A 620 -0.38 13.47 24.38
CA ASP A 620 0.25 14.47 25.24
C ASP A 620 1.73 14.19 25.59
N GLY A 621 2.45 13.55 24.67
CA GLY A 621 3.86 13.19 24.85
C GLY A 621 4.08 11.88 25.62
N ASP A 622 3.03 11.25 26.15
CA ASP A 622 3.10 9.94 26.81
C ASP A 622 2.57 8.83 25.93
N GLU A 623 3.24 7.68 26.02
CA GLU A 623 2.78 6.49 25.32
C GLU A 623 1.63 5.83 26.07
N GLN A 624 0.52 5.64 25.36
CA GLN A 624 -0.73 5.08 25.86
C GLN A 624 -1.01 3.72 25.20
N VAL A 625 -1.58 2.82 25.98
CA VAL A 625 -2.07 1.50 25.56
C VAL A 625 -3.59 1.48 25.63
N PHE A 626 -4.22 0.99 24.58
CA PHE A 626 -5.67 0.83 24.46
C PHE A 626 -5.98 -0.43 23.65
N PHE A 627 -7.22 -0.92 23.71
CA PHE A 627 -7.64 -2.02 22.87
C PHE A 627 -7.62 -1.61 21.39
N THR A 628 -7.32 -2.54 20.48
CA THR A 628 -7.18 -2.25 19.05
C THR A 628 -8.41 -1.56 18.46
N PHE A 629 -9.60 -1.90 18.97
CA PHE A 629 -10.89 -1.33 18.57
C PHE A 629 -11.76 -1.08 19.79
N ASP A 630 -12.47 0.06 19.78
CA ASP A 630 -13.41 0.48 20.82
C ASP A 630 -14.57 -0.55 20.97
N TYR A 631 -15.05 -1.09 19.85
CA TYR A 631 -16.07 -2.15 19.83
C TYR A 631 -15.63 -3.44 20.56
N PHE A 632 -14.38 -3.89 20.36
CA PHE A 632 -13.83 -5.04 21.10
C PHE A 632 -13.60 -4.71 22.59
N ALA A 633 -13.17 -3.49 22.90
CA ALA A 633 -13.03 -3.02 24.28
C ALA A 633 -14.37 -3.07 25.01
N GLY A 634 -15.44 -2.56 24.37
CA GLY A 634 -16.80 -2.59 24.89
C GLY A 634 -17.27 -4.01 25.19
N TYR A 635 -17.01 -4.96 24.28
CA TYR A 635 -17.30 -6.38 24.51
C TYR A 635 -16.57 -6.94 25.74
N ILE A 636 -15.27 -6.72 25.87
CA ILE A 636 -14.49 -7.25 27.00
C ILE A 636 -14.96 -6.64 28.33
N ILE A 637 -15.19 -5.33 28.36
CA ILE A 637 -15.67 -4.63 29.56
C ILE A 637 -17.06 -5.12 29.95
N ALA A 638 -17.98 -5.25 28.98
CA ALA A 638 -19.30 -5.80 29.21
C ALA A 638 -19.24 -7.25 29.71
N ALA A 639 -18.40 -8.10 29.12
CA ALA A 639 -18.22 -9.48 29.55
C ALA A 639 -17.70 -9.55 31.00
N TRP A 640 -16.75 -8.69 31.37
CA TRP A 640 -16.27 -8.58 32.75
C TRP A 640 -17.38 -8.11 33.71
N LEU A 641 -18.19 -7.11 33.34
CA LEU A 641 -19.33 -6.65 34.14
C LEU A 641 -20.35 -7.77 34.40
N ILE A 642 -20.63 -8.59 33.40
CA ILE A 642 -21.54 -9.73 33.52
C ILE A 642 -21.04 -10.74 34.55
N GLU A 643 -19.74 -11.02 34.58
CA GLU A 643 -19.13 -11.93 35.55
C GLU A 643 -19.07 -11.32 36.95
N GLU A 644 -18.61 -10.08 37.07
CA GLU A 644 -18.46 -9.37 38.35
C GLU A 644 -19.80 -9.22 39.07
N PHE A 645 -20.88 -8.95 38.32
CA PHE A 645 -22.20 -8.68 38.87
C PHE A 645 -23.20 -9.84 38.68
N GLU A 646 -22.74 -11.04 38.33
CA GLU A 646 -23.58 -12.22 38.04
C GLU A 646 -24.69 -12.41 39.09
N LYS A 647 -24.33 -12.42 40.37
CA LYS A 647 -25.28 -12.61 41.49
C LYS A 647 -26.41 -11.58 41.55
N LEU A 648 -26.17 -10.34 41.12
CA LEU A 648 -27.18 -9.28 41.08
C LEU A 648 -28.01 -9.36 39.81
N LEU A 649 -27.38 -9.68 38.68
CA LEU A 649 -28.02 -9.82 37.38
C LEU A 649 -28.99 -11.01 37.35
N THR A 650 -28.66 -12.15 37.97
CA THR A 650 -29.60 -13.27 38.15
C THR A 650 -30.87 -12.85 38.92
N LYS A 651 -30.77 -11.81 39.76
CA LYS A 651 -31.91 -11.24 40.49
C LYS A 651 -32.59 -10.09 39.74
N LYS A 652 -32.26 -9.89 38.45
CA LYS A 652 -32.74 -8.79 37.60
C LYS A 652 -32.56 -7.41 38.24
N LYS A 653 -31.36 -7.14 38.78
CA LYS A 653 -31.02 -5.87 39.42
C LYS A 653 -29.68 -5.33 38.91
N LEU A 654 -29.65 -4.04 38.59
CA LEU A 654 -28.42 -3.31 38.26
C LEU A 654 -28.15 -2.19 39.27
N PRO A 655 -26.95 -2.08 39.88
CA PRO A 655 -26.60 -0.97 40.75
C PRO A 655 -26.64 0.40 40.03
N LYS A 656 -27.18 1.43 40.69
CA LYS A 656 -27.20 2.82 40.16
C LYS A 656 -25.83 3.35 39.75
N LYS A 657 -24.76 2.93 40.45
CA LYS A 657 -23.37 3.29 40.12
C LYS A 657 -22.99 2.80 38.72
N ILE A 658 -23.45 1.62 38.30
CA ILE A 658 -23.16 1.10 36.96
C ILE A 658 -23.83 1.96 35.90
N LEU A 659 -25.11 2.31 36.08
CA LEU A 659 -25.83 3.20 35.16
C LEU A 659 -25.12 4.55 35.03
N LYS A 660 -24.70 5.14 36.16
CA LYS A 660 -23.93 6.37 36.15
C LYS A 660 -22.61 6.20 35.40
N ASN A 661 -21.88 5.11 35.62
CA ASN A 661 -20.62 4.86 34.94
C ASN A 661 -20.81 4.65 33.43
N LEU A 662 -21.85 3.93 32.99
CA LEU A 662 -22.18 3.77 31.57
C LEU A 662 -22.29 5.14 30.92
N LEU A 663 -23.12 6.04 31.46
CA LEU A 663 -23.33 7.39 30.93
C LEU A 663 -22.07 8.27 30.85
N ASN A 664 -21.04 7.99 31.66
CA ASN A 664 -19.82 8.81 31.73
C ASN A 664 -18.61 8.13 31.08
N HIS A 665 -18.71 6.86 30.67
CA HIS A 665 -17.57 6.14 30.10
C HIS A 665 -17.36 6.57 28.64
N PRO A 666 -16.12 6.83 28.18
CA PRO A 666 -15.84 7.21 26.79
C PRO A 666 -16.23 6.15 25.75
N LEU A 667 -16.45 4.91 26.21
CA LEU A 667 -16.89 3.75 25.41
C LEU A 667 -18.32 3.33 25.77
N SER A 668 -19.15 4.26 26.25
CA SER A 668 -20.52 3.99 26.72
C SER A 668 -21.33 3.21 25.70
N GLU A 669 -21.29 3.62 24.44
CA GLU A 669 -22.09 3.04 23.36
C GLU A 669 -21.80 1.54 23.21
N ASP A 670 -20.52 1.19 23.02
CA ASP A 670 -20.09 -0.19 22.83
C ASP A 670 -20.34 -1.05 24.08
N ILE A 671 -20.00 -0.54 25.27
CA ILE A 671 -20.19 -1.28 26.53
C ILE A 671 -21.68 -1.55 26.76
N THR A 672 -22.53 -0.55 26.56
CA THR A 672 -23.98 -0.66 26.81
C THR A 672 -24.62 -1.61 25.81
N TYR A 673 -24.21 -1.55 24.53
CA TYR A 673 -24.69 -2.47 23.50
C TYR A 673 -24.39 -3.94 23.85
N PHE A 674 -23.13 -4.28 24.13
CA PHE A 674 -22.77 -5.67 24.48
C PHE A 674 -23.38 -6.11 25.81
N LEU A 675 -23.44 -5.22 26.80
CA LEU A 675 -24.11 -5.51 28.06
C LEU A 675 -25.57 -5.87 27.82
N SER A 676 -26.29 -5.09 27.00
CA SER A 676 -27.70 -5.34 26.67
C SER A 676 -27.89 -6.68 25.94
N MET A 677 -27.02 -7.01 24.98
CA MET A 677 -27.05 -8.33 24.32
C MET A 677 -26.80 -9.47 25.31
N PHE A 678 -25.88 -9.32 26.27
CA PHE A 678 -25.66 -10.34 27.29
C PHE A 678 -26.82 -10.48 28.27
N LEU A 679 -27.50 -9.39 28.62
CA LEU A 679 -28.70 -9.44 29.46
C LEU A 679 -29.80 -10.26 28.79
N ILE A 680 -30.02 -10.06 27.49
CA ILE A 680 -31.03 -10.78 26.73
C ILE A 680 -30.63 -12.27 26.65
N THR A 681 -29.42 -12.56 26.19
CA THR A 681 -28.98 -13.92 25.89
C THR A 681 -28.70 -14.80 27.10
N LYS A 682 -28.31 -14.23 28.24
CA LYS A 682 -27.97 -15.00 29.46
C LYS A 682 -29.00 -14.91 30.59
N TYR A 683 -29.72 -13.80 30.68
CA TYR A 683 -30.60 -13.52 31.82
C TYR A 683 -32.07 -13.31 31.41
N GLU A 684 -32.39 -13.46 30.13
CA GLU A 684 -33.74 -13.26 29.58
C GLU A 684 -34.35 -11.93 30.08
N SER A 685 -33.56 -10.85 29.98
CA SER A 685 -33.92 -9.52 30.48
C SER A 685 -33.30 -8.41 29.62
N TYR A 686 -33.75 -7.17 29.81
CA TYR A 686 -33.25 -5.98 29.10
C TYR A 686 -32.88 -4.86 30.09
N LEU A 687 -32.13 -3.85 29.63
CA LEU A 687 -31.49 -2.87 30.51
C LEU A 687 -32.51 -2.04 31.28
N ASN A 688 -33.60 -1.59 30.63
CA ASN A 688 -34.66 -0.85 31.30
C ASN A 688 -35.44 -1.69 32.33
N GLU A 689 -35.53 -3.02 32.17
CA GLU A 689 -36.17 -3.91 33.16
C GLU A 689 -35.39 -3.93 34.47
N ILE A 690 -34.06 -4.04 34.39
CA ILE A 690 -33.19 -4.24 35.55
C ILE A 690 -32.70 -2.94 36.21
N SER A 691 -32.73 -1.82 35.49
CA SER A 691 -32.23 -0.52 35.95
C SER A 691 -33.22 0.24 36.84
N LYS A 692 -34.54 0.04 36.64
CA LYS A 692 -35.67 0.67 37.35
C LYS A 692 -35.77 2.21 37.29
N ASP A 693 -34.66 2.93 37.17
CA ASP A 693 -34.60 4.40 37.06
C ASP A 693 -34.81 4.90 35.61
N GLY A 694 -34.94 3.98 34.64
CA GLY A 694 -35.00 4.29 33.22
C GLY A 694 -33.62 4.53 32.61
N PHE A 695 -33.40 4.03 31.40
CA PHE A 695 -32.21 4.26 30.58
C PHE A 695 -32.64 4.54 29.14
N ASP A 696 -31.72 5.03 28.31
CA ASP A 696 -32.01 5.23 26.89
C ASP A 696 -32.50 3.91 26.24
N ILE A 697 -33.72 3.94 25.73
CA ILE A 697 -34.40 2.80 25.11
C ILE A 697 -33.72 2.37 23.81
N SER A 698 -32.96 3.25 23.16
CA SER A 698 -32.23 2.95 21.92
C SER A 698 -31.36 1.69 22.05
N TYR A 699 -30.69 1.50 23.20
CA TYR A 699 -29.85 0.33 23.45
C TYR A 699 -30.64 -0.96 23.62
N ASP A 700 -31.81 -0.91 24.25
CA ASP A 700 -32.69 -2.08 24.34
C ASP A 700 -33.22 -2.45 22.95
N LEU A 701 -33.69 -1.47 22.17
CA LEU A 701 -34.20 -1.71 20.82
C LEU A 701 -33.14 -2.30 19.91
N LEU A 702 -31.95 -1.70 19.93
CA LEU A 702 -30.82 -2.18 19.16
C LEU A 702 -30.49 -3.62 19.56
N ALA A 703 -30.25 -3.89 20.84
CA ALA A 703 -29.88 -5.24 21.28
C ALA A 703 -30.99 -6.29 21.03
N LEU A 704 -32.26 -5.95 21.25
CA LEU A 704 -33.39 -6.86 20.97
C LEU A 704 -33.50 -7.15 19.46
N ASN A 705 -33.18 -6.19 18.60
CA ASN A 705 -33.18 -6.40 17.15
C ASN A 705 -31.92 -7.12 16.64
N SER A 706 -30.83 -7.10 17.41
CA SER A 706 -29.54 -7.71 17.07
C SER A 706 -29.46 -9.22 17.39
N VAL A 707 -30.35 -9.75 18.24
CA VAL A 707 -30.35 -11.16 18.66
C VAL A 707 -31.29 -12.04 17.83
N PRO A 708 -30.98 -13.34 17.65
CA PRO A 708 -31.89 -14.30 17.02
C PRO A 708 -33.24 -14.38 17.73
N PRO A 709 -34.32 -14.68 16.98
CA PRO A 709 -35.68 -14.84 17.51
C PRO A 709 -35.80 -15.78 18.70
N SER A 710 -34.95 -16.82 18.78
CA SER A 710 -34.94 -17.80 19.87
C SER A 710 -34.64 -17.22 21.25
N TYR A 711 -34.01 -16.04 21.33
CA TYR A 711 -33.73 -15.34 22.58
C TYR A 711 -34.82 -14.34 22.99
N LEU A 712 -35.79 -14.05 22.11
CA LEU A 712 -36.82 -13.04 22.32
C LEU A 712 -38.06 -13.67 22.94
N LYS A 713 -38.39 -13.27 24.17
CA LYS A 713 -39.62 -13.67 24.88
C LYS A 713 -40.77 -12.73 24.56
N ASP A 714 -42.00 -13.22 24.69
CA ASP A 714 -43.23 -12.41 24.53
C ASP A 714 -43.20 -11.13 25.37
N SER A 715 -42.70 -11.19 26.61
CA SER A 715 -42.58 -10.01 27.48
C SER A 715 -41.66 -8.90 26.93
N MET A 716 -40.66 -9.26 26.13
CA MET A 716 -39.76 -8.30 25.47
C MET A 716 -40.43 -7.71 24.23
N ILE A 717 -41.16 -8.53 23.48
CA ILE A 717 -41.94 -8.09 22.32
C ILE A 717 -43.04 -7.13 22.76
N ASP A 718 -43.73 -7.47 23.85
CA ASP A 718 -44.73 -6.63 24.50
C ASP A 718 -44.12 -5.32 24.99
N TYR A 719 -42.93 -5.34 25.58
CA TYR A 719 -42.21 -4.12 25.97
C TYR A 719 -42.01 -3.18 24.77
N VAL A 720 -41.51 -3.68 23.63
CA VAL A 720 -41.35 -2.85 22.42
C VAL A 720 -42.71 -2.39 21.89
N SER A 721 -43.72 -3.26 21.89
CA SER A 721 -45.10 -2.92 21.47
C SER A 721 -45.69 -1.78 22.31
N THR A 722 -45.52 -1.80 23.64
CA THR A 722 -46.01 -0.72 24.52
C THR A 722 -45.30 0.62 24.30
N LYS A 723 -44.10 0.59 23.73
CA LYS A 723 -43.30 1.78 23.41
C LYS A 723 -43.42 2.19 21.95
N PHE A 724 -44.17 1.45 21.13
CA PHE A 724 -44.20 1.62 19.68
C PHE A 724 -44.55 3.03 19.23
N GLU A 725 -45.53 3.69 19.86
CA GLU A 725 -45.89 5.08 19.51
C GLU A 725 -44.74 6.08 19.79
N THR A 726 -43.95 5.84 20.85
CA THR A 726 -42.76 6.67 21.14
C THR A 726 -41.69 6.43 20.09
N ILE A 727 -41.46 5.16 19.74
CA ILE A 727 -40.48 4.75 18.71
C ILE A 727 -40.86 5.36 17.36
N LEU A 728 -42.14 5.34 16.99
CA LEU A 728 -42.63 5.83 15.71
C LEU A 728 -42.49 7.35 15.56
N ARG A 729 -42.45 8.10 16.67
CA ARG A 729 -42.27 9.56 16.68
C ARG A 729 -40.81 10.00 16.62
N ASP A 730 -39.86 9.09 16.79
CA ASP A 730 -38.43 9.35 16.71
C ASP A 730 -37.81 8.56 15.56
N GLU A 731 -37.45 9.25 14.48
CA GLU A 731 -36.87 8.61 13.28
C GLU A 731 -35.61 7.79 13.61
N THR A 732 -34.84 8.19 14.63
CA THR A 732 -33.65 7.48 15.08
C THR A 732 -34.03 6.14 15.68
N LEU A 733 -35.00 6.12 16.61
CA LEU A 733 -35.46 4.88 17.25
C LEU A 733 -36.16 3.95 16.25
N LEU A 734 -36.97 4.52 15.34
CA LEU A 734 -37.64 3.78 14.28
C LEU A 734 -36.63 3.08 13.35
N SER A 735 -35.54 3.75 13.01
CA SER A 735 -34.49 3.17 12.16
C SER A 735 -33.85 1.91 12.76
N LEU A 736 -33.78 1.80 14.10
CA LEU A 736 -33.17 0.66 14.80
C LEU A 736 -33.96 -0.64 14.63
N LEU A 737 -35.29 -0.56 14.50
CA LEU A 737 -36.16 -1.74 14.30
C LEU A 737 -36.36 -2.10 12.83
N PHE A 738 -35.95 -1.22 11.91
CA PHE A 738 -36.25 -1.35 10.49
C PHE A 738 -35.48 -2.50 9.81
N PHE A 739 -34.35 -2.90 10.37
CA PHE A 739 -33.44 -3.87 9.75
C PHE A 739 -34.06 -5.26 9.53
N ASN A 740 -34.88 -5.74 10.47
CA ASN A 740 -35.52 -7.06 10.40
C ASN A 740 -36.96 -7.00 9.89
N LEU A 741 -37.38 -5.87 9.30
CA LEU A 741 -38.76 -5.66 8.84
C LEU A 741 -39.19 -6.76 7.86
N PHE A 742 -38.29 -7.20 7.00
CA PHE A 742 -38.55 -8.23 5.98
C PHE A 742 -37.93 -9.59 6.30
N THR A 743 -37.35 -9.77 7.49
CA THR A 743 -36.76 -11.05 7.89
C THR A 743 -37.86 -12.03 8.30
N PRO A 744 -38.02 -13.16 7.60
CA PRO A 744 -39.03 -14.15 7.94
C PRO A 744 -38.86 -14.63 9.39
N ASN A 745 -39.98 -14.81 10.10
CA ASN A 745 -40.03 -15.30 11.49
C ASN A 745 -39.32 -14.43 12.54
N HIS A 746 -38.85 -13.22 12.20
CA HIS A 746 -38.34 -12.29 13.20
C HIS A 746 -39.48 -11.61 13.96
N PRO A 747 -39.46 -11.51 15.31
CA PRO A 747 -40.56 -10.92 16.08
C PRO A 747 -40.84 -9.43 15.82
N PHE A 748 -39.87 -8.70 15.25
CA PHE A 748 -40.03 -7.30 14.84
C PHE A 748 -40.15 -7.12 13.32
N ASN A 749 -40.73 -8.10 12.63
CA ASN A 749 -40.99 -8.06 11.19
C ASN A 749 -42.22 -7.19 10.83
N ILE A 750 -42.59 -7.19 9.54
CA ILE A 750 -43.71 -6.43 9.00
C ILE A 750 -45.05 -6.75 9.69
N GLU A 751 -45.25 -7.95 10.23
CA GLU A 751 -46.47 -8.31 10.96
C GLU A 751 -46.55 -7.60 12.31
N PHE A 752 -45.43 -7.49 13.03
CA PHE A 752 -45.33 -6.70 14.24
C PHE A 752 -45.65 -5.22 13.99
N PHE A 753 -45.07 -4.65 12.92
CA PHE A 753 -45.35 -3.27 12.52
C PHE A 753 -46.83 -3.10 12.15
N THR A 754 -47.39 -3.98 11.32
CA THR A 754 -48.80 -3.94 10.91
C THR A 754 -49.73 -4.00 12.12
N SER A 755 -49.49 -4.94 13.04
CA SER A 755 -50.28 -5.09 14.27
C SER A 755 -50.26 -3.82 15.11
N ASN A 756 -49.10 -3.19 15.31
CA ASN A 756 -49.01 -1.99 16.13
C ASN A 756 -49.50 -0.72 15.42
N LEU A 757 -49.24 -0.56 14.12
CA LEU A 757 -49.75 0.54 13.31
C LEU A 757 -51.28 0.52 13.22
N SER A 758 -51.89 -0.66 13.13
CA SER A 758 -53.36 -0.80 13.05
C SER A 758 -54.10 -0.26 14.29
N LYS A 759 -53.40 -0.19 15.44
CA LYS A 759 -53.92 0.37 16.70
C LYS A 759 -53.94 1.90 16.70
N LEU A 760 -53.23 2.55 15.77
CA LEU A 760 -53.12 4.01 15.67
C LEU A 760 -54.17 4.60 14.72
N SER A 761 -54.54 5.86 14.96
CA SER A 761 -55.41 6.59 14.04
C SER A 761 -54.77 6.73 12.65
N LEU A 762 -55.58 6.94 11.61
CA LEU A 762 -55.07 7.20 10.26
C LEU A 762 -54.13 8.42 10.25
N SER A 763 -54.50 9.49 10.95
CA SER A 763 -53.68 10.69 11.08
C SER A 763 -52.32 10.44 11.72
N GLU A 764 -52.24 9.60 12.75
CA GLU A 764 -50.97 9.29 13.41
C GLU A 764 -50.07 8.43 12.52
N ARG A 765 -50.65 7.44 11.82
CA ARG A 765 -49.92 6.64 10.84
C ARG A 765 -49.34 7.48 9.72
N ASP A 766 -50.14 8.41 9.18
CA ASP A 766 -49.72 9.28 8.10
C ASP A 766 -48.58 10.21 8.52
N LEU A 767 -48.68 10.82 9.71
CA LEU A 767 -47.66 11.75 10.22
C LEU A 767 -46.34 11.10 10.63
N SER A 768 -46.31 9.78 10.84
CA SER A 768 -45.15 9.08 11.40
C SER A 768 -44.61 8.03 10.43
N TRP A 769 -45.28 6.88 10.32
CA TRP A 769 -44.88 5.79 9.43
C TRP A 769 -44.87 6.20 7.95
N THR A 770 -45.97 6.77 7.44
CA THR A 770 -46.07 7.13 6.01
C THR A 770 -45.03 8.19 5.63
N GLU A 771 -44.83 9.21 6.48
CA GLU A 771 -43.78 10.21 6.27
C GLU A 771 -42.36 9.65 6.36
N TYR A 772 -42.09 8.73 7.29
CA TYR A 772 -40.79 8.04 7.36
C TYR A 772 -40.52 7.24 6.09
N ILE A 773 -41.51 6.48 5.61
CA ILE A 773 -41.43 5.72 4.36
C ILE A 773 -41.21 6.65 3.17
N ARG A 774 -41.93 7.78 3.09
CA ARG A 774 -41.76 8.78 2.01
C ARG A 774 -40.34 9.37 1.99
N LYS A 775 -39.78 9.69 3.16
CA LYS A 775 -38.41 10.24 3.27
C LYS A 775 -37.35 9.20 2.91
N ASN A 776 -37.56 7.94 3.30
CA ASN A 776 -36.58 6.85 3.16
C ASN A 776 -36.92 5.88 2.00
N PHE A 777 -37.78 6.29 1.06
CA PHE A 777 -38.31 5.43 -0.02
C PHE A 777 -37.20 4.72 -0.80
N ARG A 778 -36.07 5.38 -1.08
CA ARG A 778 -34.96 4.79 -1.84
C ARG A 778 -34.28 3.64 -1.09
N ASP A 779 -34.21 3.70 0.24
CA ASP A 779 -33.62 2.63 1.03
C ASP A 779 -34.63 1.49 1.20
N LEU A 780 -35.91 1.81 1.39
CA LEU A 780 -37.00 0.82 1.37
C LEU A 780 -37.07 0.07 0.03
N GLU A 781 -36.92 0.77 -1.11
CA GLU A 781 -36.93 0.16 -2.43
C GLU A 781 -35.83 -0.91 -2.55
N LYS A 782 -34.61 -0.65 -2.05
CA LYS A 782 -33.54 -1.65 -1.97
C LYS A 782 -33.92 -2.83 -1.09
N PHE A 783 -34.54 -2.60 0.07
CA PHE A 783 -35.00 -3.67 0.95
C PHE A 783 -36.09 -4.51 0.31
N ILE A 784 -37.04 -3.90 -0.40
CA ILE A 784 -38.11 -4.62 -1.11
C ILE A 784 -37.55 -5.42 -2.29
N ILE A 785 -36.61 -4.85 -3.05
CA ILE A 785 -35.92 -5.58 -4.13
C ILE A 785 -35.18 -6.77 -3.55
N ARG A 786 -34.39 -6.58 -2.49
CA ARG A 786 -33.69 -7.65 -1.79
C ARG A 786 -34.66 -8.71 -1.24
N PHE A 787 -35.78 -8.29 -0.67
CA PHE A 787 -36.81 -9.21 -0.18
C PHE A 787 -37.42 -10.02 -1.33
N LYS A 788 -37.71 -9.40 -2.48
CA LYS A 788 -38.17 -10.10 -3.70
C LYS A 788 -37.13 -11.10 -4.23
N GLU A 789 -35.86 -10.74 -4.20
CA GLU A 789 -34.76 -11.63 -4.56
C GLU A 789 -34.60 -12.79 -3.56
N GLU A 790 -34.86 -12.55 -2.27
CA GLU A 790 -34.88 -13.57 -1.21
C GLU A 790 -36.07 -14.55 -1.32
N LEU A 791 -37.17 -14.13 -1.96
CA LEU A 791 -38.30 -15.01 -2.28
C LEU A 791 -38.03 -15.92 -3.49
N ASN A 792 -37.07 -15.58 -4.36
CA ASN A 792 -36.81 -16.30 -5.61
C ASN A 792 -36.19 -17.72 -5.48
N PRO A 793 -35.52 -18.14 -4.39
CA PRO A 793 -35.07 -19.54 -4.23
C PRO A 793 -36.00 -20.41 -3.37
N LEU A 794 -36.97 -19.83 -2.65
CA LEU A 794 -37.85 -20.58 -1.77
C LEU A 794 -39.14 -20.92 -2.54
N SER A 795 -39.45 -22.21 -2.63
CA SER A 795 -40.73 -22.73 -3.11
C SER A 795 -41.86 -22.34 -2.16
N LEU A 796 -42.19 -21.06 -2.08
CA LEU A 796 -43.41 -20.57 -1.47
C LEU A 796 -44.56 -20.94 -2.41
N SER A 797 -45.66 -21.41 -1.84
CA SER A 797 -46.90 -21.52 -2.61
C SER A 797 -47.30 -20.12 -3.10
N ASN A 798 -47.93 -20.02 -4.27
CA ASN A 798 -48.40 -18.73 -4.81
C ASN A 798 -49.24 -17.95 -3.77
N GLU A 799 -49.95 -18.66 -2.90
CA GLU A 799 -50.78 -18.09 -1.83
C GLU A 799 -49.94 -17.45 -0.71
N GLU A 800 -48.81 -18.04 -0.31
CA GLU A 800 -47.90 -17.46 0.69
C GLU A 800 -47.15 -16.24 0.14
N ALA A 801 -46.73 -16.29 -1.12
CA ALA A 801 -46.10 -15.15 -1.81
C ALA A 801 -47.08 -13.99 -1.99
N GLU A 802 -48.35 -14.28 -2.31
CA GLU A 802 -49.41 -13.29 -2.49
C GLU A 802 -49.85 -12.67 -1.16
N ILE A 803 -49.94 -13.45 -0.07
CA ILE A 803 -50.24 -12.92 1.28
C ILE A 803 -49.12 -11.99 1.78
N LEU A 804 -47.86 -12.30 1.51
CA LEU A 804 -46.73 -11.44 1.87
C LEU A 804 -46.64 -10.17 1.03
N TYR A 805 -46.94 -10.27 -0.27
CA TYR A 805 -46.99 -9.13 -1.18
C TYR A 805 -48.16 -8.17 -0.86
N LEU A 806 -49.32 -8.69 -0.47
CA LEU A 806 -50.52 -7.90 -0.13
C LEU A 806 -50.46 -7.26 1.28
N LYS A 807 -49.53 -7.71 2.14
CA LYS A 807 -49.26 -7.13 3.46
C LYS A 807 -48.18 -6.03 3.42
N CYS A 808 -47.41 -5.93 2.32
CA CYS A 808 -46.49 -4.83 2.03
C CYS A 808 -47.24 -3.68 1.36
#